data_AF-A0AA88WW25-F1
#
_entry.id   AF-A0AA88WW25-F1
#
_cell.length_a   1.000
_cell.length_b   1.000
_cell.length_c   1.000
_cell.angle_alpha   90.00
_cell.angle_beta   90.00
_cell.angle_gamma   90.00
#
_symmetry.space_group_name_H-M   'P 1'
#
loop_
_entity.id
_entity.type
_entity.pdbx_description
1 polymer ?
#
loop_
_entity_poly.entity_id
_entity_poly.type
_entity_poly.pdbx_seq_one_letter_code
_entity_poly.pdbx_strand_id
1 'polypeptide(L)'
;QTLTHSVSVDAGSEMSGAGKTVCVTGGSGYIASWLVKFLLQRGYTVKASVRDPNDPKRTDHLLALDGAKERLRLFKANLLEEHSFDAAIDGCDGVFHTASPFYHAINDPQPSKFLISSLSCGEVPQITTFGSNDSIDHCYMEAELIDPALKGTLNVLGSCAKAPSVKRVVLTSSVAAVAYNGKPRTPDVVVDETWWSNPEFCKEMKLWYVLSKTLAEDAAWKFVKEKSFDMVAINPAMVIGPLLQPTLNTSAAAILDVIKGAETYPNSTFGWVNVKDVANAHIQAFEIPTASGRYCLVERVAHYSEIVEILRKLYPSFQLPAKFGAETNPNPIALPRRWIIAALLQFVHIGFIPRKRRALSDSEPLEIVSDLSATQPRCADEKPFVPKYQVSKERAKSLGIDFISLEESIKETVESLKEKKLFGISPAITFPLGDDTSNTCHVLEGLNVLGTKRGDPKKTHHLLALEGAKERLHLFKASLLEEGSFDAAIDGCDGVFHTASPFFFATNDPEAELIAPALKGTLNVLESCAKASSVKRVVLTSSVASVAINGRPLTPEVVVDETWWSDIEFCRKIQAWYVLSKTLAEDAAWKFAKEKGIDLVVINPAMVIGPLLQPTLNTSAEAILNLINGAETYPNGSVGWVNVKSVANAHIQAFEIPSASGRYCMVEEVAHYADIVEILGKLYPSHKLPEKCVDEKLMPKYQVSQEKAKTLGIDFVPFEQNDPKKTGHLLALDGAKERLHLFKADLLEAGSFDAAIDGCEGVFHTASPFFYRAADPQWKGFALGYSIMHRLEPHWNSPVIGMVPDSGSINISVVPAEFQPDACEAELIDPALKGTLNVLGACAKASSVKRVVLTSSVAAVIISRRPKTPDVVVDETWFSDPKFTRDMKLWYVLSKTLAEDAAWKFAREKGIDLVTINPALVVGPLLQPTLNTSAAAILDIVNGAKTYPNSTMGWINVKDVAVAHIQAFEIPSANGRYCLVERVAHYSEVVEILRKLYPSLQLPEKCSDDGPHTPVYQVSKQKAKSLGINFISLEESVKETVESLKEKGFFSG
;
A
#
# COMPACT_ATOMS: atom_id res chain seq x y z
N GLN A 1 15.43 -42.90 -21.00
CA GLN A 1 16.53 -43.28 -20.09
C GLN A 1 17.11 -41.99 -19.56
N THR A 2 16.57 -41.54 -18.44
CA THR A 2 16.72 -40.18 -17.90
C THR A 2 17.74 -40.24 -16.77
N LEU A 3 18.91 -39.61 -16.96
CA LEU A 3 19.96 -39.49 -15.95
C LEU A 3 19.51 -38.51 -14.86
N THR A 4 19.11 -39.04 -13.71
CA THR A 4 18.99 -38.29 -12.46
C THR A 4 20.40 -38.09 -11.91
N HIS A 5 20.92 -36.86 -11.96
CA HIS A 5 22.05 -36.47 -11.10
C HIS A 5 21.53 -36.36 -9.66
N SER A 6 21.46 -37.50 -8.99
CA SER A 6 21.46 -37.56 -7.53
C SER A 6 22.87 -37.18 -7.06
N VAL A 7 22.95 -36.18 -6.18
CA VAL A 7 24.13 -36.04 -5.33
C VAL A 7 24.08 -37.23 -4.39
N SER A 8 24.86 -38.26 -4.70
CA SER A 8 25.10 -39.38 -3.80
C SER A 8 25.82 -38.85 -2.57
N VAL A 9 25.10 -38.78 -1.45
CA VAL A 9 25.73 -38.75 -0.14
C VAL A 9 26.18 -40.18 0.11
N ASP A 10 27.47 -40.44 -0.01
CA ASP A 10 28.03 -41.75 0.31
C ASP A 10 27.61 -42.16 1.72
N ALA A 11 26.86 -43.26 1.83
CA ALA A 11 26.26 -43.81 3.04
C ALA A 11 27.31 -44.41 4.02
N GLY A 12 28.54 -43.89 4.01
CA GLY A 12 29.66 -44.32 4.84
C GLY A 12 30.52 -43.20 5.41
N SER A 13 30.17 -41.92 5.23
CA SER A 13 30.85 -40.81 5.90
C SER A 13 30.11 -40.43 7.19
N GLU A 14 30.82 -40.33 8.31
CA GLU A 14 30.29 -39.75 9.55
C GLU A 14 29.64 -38.40 9.23
N MET A 15 28.41 -38.14 9.71
CA MET A 15 27.76 -36.83 9.51
C MET A 15 28.64 -35.73 10.10
N SER A 16 29.36 -34.98 9.26
CA SER A 16 30.41 -34.03 9.64
C SER A 16 29.97 -32.94 10.64
N GLY A 17 28.66 -32.68 10.70
CA GLY A 17 28.02 -31.70 11.58
C GLY A 17 27.37 -32.24 12.85
N ALA A 18 27.33 -33.57 13.05
CA ALA A 18 26.67 -34.16 14.21
C ALA A 18 27.28 -33.62 15.53
N GLY A 19 26.42 -33.07 16.40
CA GLY A 19 26.83 -32.49 17.68
C GLY A 19 27.41 -31.07 17.63
N LYS A 20 27.55 -30.46 16.44
CA LYS A 20 28.00 -29.07 16.29
C LYS A 20 26.83 -28.11 16.19
N THR A 21 26.97 -26.94 16.79
CA THR A 21 25.95 -25.88 16.75
C THR A 21 26.48 -24.68 15.99
N VAL A 22 25.72 -24.13 15.04
CA VAL A 22 26.15 -22.97 14.25
C VAL A 22 25.07 -21.90 14.22
N CYS A 23 25.49 -20.63 14.14
CA CYS A 23 24.58 -19.50 13.98
C CYS A 23 24.54 -19.05 12.52
N VAL A 24 23.34 -18.86 11.95
CA VAL A 24 23.13 -18.21 10.65
C VAL A 24 22.39 -16.90 10.85
N THR A 25 23.07 -15.76 10.65
CA THR A 25 22.41 -14.46 10.81
C THR A 25 21.53 -14.15 9.60
N GLY A 26 20.33 -13.62 9.79
CA GLY A 26 19.44 -13.26 8.68
C GLY A 26 18.84 -14.49 7.99
N GLY A 27 18.48 -15.51 8.75
CA GLY A 27 18.09 -16.85 8.30
C GLY A 27 16.96 -16.89 7.26
N SER A 28 16.07 -15.89 7.24
CA SER A 28 14.99 -15.78 6.25
C SER A 28 15.44 -15.26 4.88
N GLY A 29 16.72 -14.93 4.71
CA GLY A 29 17.29 -14.44 3.46
C GLY A 29 17.49 -15.54 2.42
N TYR A 30 17.65 -15.16 1.16
CA TYR A 30 17.77 -16.10 0.04
C TYR A 30 18.94 -17.09 0.19
N ILE A 31 20.17 -16.59 0.39
CA ILE A 31 21.35 -17.44 0.62
C ILE A 31 21.21 -18.18 1.96
N ALA A 32 20.74 -17.47 2.99
CA ALA A 32 20.64 -17.98 4.34
C ALA A 32 19.72 -19.20 4.47
N SER A 33 18.56 -19.18 3.79
CA SER A 33 17.60 -20.30 3.83
C SER A 33 18.16 -21.58 3.20
N TRP A 34 18.92 -21.48 2.10
CA TRP A 34 19.64 -22.61 1.51
C TRP A 34 20.76 -23.13 2.40
N LEU A 35 21.49 -22.21 3.03
CA LEU A 35 22.53 -22.56 4.00
C LEU A 35 21.95 -23.30 5.21
N VAL A 36 20.83 -22.82 5.77
CA VAL A 36 20.10 -23.50 6.85
C VAL A 36 19.68 -24.90 6.41
N LYS A 37 19.10 -25.04 5.21
CA LYS A 37 18.69 -26.34 4.65
C LYS A 37 19.87 -27.32 4.56
N PHE A 38 21.01 -26.91 4.01
CA PHE A 38 22.16 -27.80 3.84
C PHE A 38 22.85 -28.11 5.18
N LEU A 39 22.92 -27.17 6.12
CA LEU A 39 23.42 -27.42 7.47
C LEU A 39 22.55 -28.46 8.20
N LEU A 40 21.22 -28.33 8.11
CA LEU A 40 20.29 -29.33 8.64
C LEU A 40 20.49 -30.70 7.99
N GLN A 41 20.64 -30.77 6.66
CA GLN A 41 20.90 -32.04 5.97
C GLN A 41 22.23 -32.71 6.38
N ARG A 42 23.22 -31.93 6.81
CA ARG A 42 24.54 -32.41 7.27
C ARG A 42 24.63 -32.72 8.77
N GLY A 43 23.50 -32.65 9.49
CA GLY A 43 23.43 -33.02 10.91
C GLY A 43 23.70 -31.90 11.92
N TYR A 44 23.92 -30.66 11.49
CA TYR A 44 24.15 -29.52 12.40
C TYR A 44 22.89 -29.14 13.20
N THR A 45 23.09 -28.57 14.39
CA THR A 45 22.07 -27.76 15.06
C THR A 45 22.24 -26.30 14.62
N VAL A 46 21.18 -25.69 14.11
CA VAL A 46 21.21 -24.35 13.51
C VAL A 46 20.44 -23.39 14.40
N LYS A 47 21.10 -22.34 14.87
CA LYS A 47 20.47 -21.15 15.45
C LYS A 47 20.38 -20.09 14.34
N ALA A 48 19.19 -19.72 13.90
CA ALA A 48 19.00 -18.75 12.83
C ALA A 48 18.39 -17.46 13.37
N SER A 49 19.00 -16.31 13.06
CA SER A 49 18.44 -15.02 13.48
C SER A 49 17.49 -14.45 12.43
N VAL A 50 16.34 -13.93 12.88
CA VAL A 50 15.33 -13.24 12.06
C VAL A 50 14.87 -11.99 12.79
N ARG A 51 14.41 -10.96 12.07
CA ARG A 51 13.95 -9.70 12.71
C ARG A 51 12.69 -9.91 13.56
N ASP A 52 11.81 -10.80 13.13
CA ASP A 52 10.62 -11.21 13.87
C ASP A 52 10.38 -12.72 13.70
N PRO A 53 10.63 -13.52 14.75
CA PRO A 53 10.34 -14.96 14.74
C PRO A 53 8.85 -15.32 14.65
N ASN A 54 7.95 -14.36 14.88
CA ASN A 54 6.51 -14.57 14.82
C ASN A 54 5.90 -14.23 13.45
N ASP A 55 6.70 -13.74 12.49
CA ASP A 55 6.26 -13.43 11.13
C ASP A 55 6.31 -14.70 10.23
N PRO A 56 5.17 -15.32 9.90
CA PRO A 56 5.14 -16.57 9.14
C PRO A 56 5.77 -16.43 7.75
N LYS A 57 5.74 -15.24 7.14
CA LYS A 57 6.38 -15.01 5.83
C LYS A 57 7.89 -15.22 5.88
N ARG A 58 8.50 -15.01 7.05
CA ARG A 58 9.94 -15.13 7.28
C ARG A 58 10.34 -16.47 7.86
N THR A 59 9.43 -17.20 8.49
CA THR A 59 9.76 -18.40 9.27
C THR A 59 9.20 -19.69 8.69
N ASP A 60 8.05 -19.68 8.00
CA ASP A 60 7.37 -20.91 7.55
C ASP A 60 8.24 -21.78 6.64
N HIS A 61 8.95 -21.15 5.68
CA HIS A 61 9.82 -21.86 4.75
C HIS A 61 11.06 -22.46 5.42
N LEU A 62 11.47 -21.95 6.58
CA LEU A 62 12.56 -22.51 7.38
C LEU A 62 12.05 -23.65 8.28
N LEU A 63 10.89 -23.46 8.90
CA LEU A 63 10.25 -24.44 9.78
C LEU A 63 9.75 -25.67 9.02
N ALA A 64 9.48 -25.53 7.72
CA ALA A 64 9.11 -26.62 6.82
C ALA A 64 10.30 -27.47 6.33
N LEU A 65 11.54 -27.11 6.65
CA LEU A 65 12.72 -27.87 6.23
C LEU A 65 12.85 -29.19 7.00
N ASP A 66 13.34 -30.23 6.33
CA ASP A 66 13.62 -31.51 6.96
C ASP A 66 14.67 -31.34 8.09
N GLY A 67 14.36 -31.85 9.28
CA GLY A 67 15.21 -31.71 10.47
C GLY A 67 15.05 -30.39 11.24
N ALA A 68 14.19 -29.46 10.78
CA ALA A 68 14.01 -28.17 11.43
C ALA A 68 13.38 -28.30 12.83
N LYS A 69 12.40 -29.20 13.00
CA LYS A 69 11.70 -29.38 14.28
C LYS A 69 12.65 -29.78 15.41
N GLU A 70 13.67 -30.58 15.09
CA GLU A 70 14.62 -31.09 16.07
C GLU A 70 15.84 -30.16 16.24
N ARG A 71 16.30 -29.54 15.15
CA ARG A 71 17.63 -28.92 15.09
C ARG A 71 17.66 -27.46 14.63
N LEU A 72 16.53 -26.83 14.32
CA LEU A 72 16.47 -25.39 14.04
C LEU A 72 15.88 -24.63 15.22
N ARG A 73 16.54 -23.54 15.62
CA ARG A 73 16.03 -22.58 16.61
C ARG A 73 16.08 -21.17 16.04
N LEU A 74 14.96 -20.45 16.09
CA LEU A 74 14.85 -19.08 15.57
C LEU A 74 15.05 -18.07 16.70
N PHE A 75 15.86 -17.04 16.46
CA PHE A 75 16.16 -15.97 17.41
C PHE A 75 15.78 -14.61 16.83
N LYS A 76 15.16 -13.76 17.65
CA LYS A 76 14.94 -12.36 17.31
C LYS A 76 16.27 -11.63 17.38
N ALA A 77 16.70 -10.97 16.30
CA ALA A 77 17.88 -10.10 16.31
C ALA A 77 17.73 -8.95 15.31
N ASN A 78 18.32 -7.80 15.64
CA ASN A 78 18.33 -6.62 14.78
C ASN A 78 19.78 -6.19 14.51
N LEU A 79 20.14 -6.10 13.23
CA LEU A 79 21.49 -5.83 12.78
C LEU A 79 22.10 -4.54 13.38
N LEU A 80 21.28 -3.52 13.65
CA LEU A 80 21.74 -2.21 14.14
C LEU A 80 21.75 -2.09 15.67
N GLU A 81 21.16 -3.04 16.37
CA GLU A 81 21.13 -3.10 17.83
C GLU A 81 22.33 -3.89 18.33
N GLU A 82 23.16 -3.23 19.15
CA GLU A 82 24.29 -3.87 19.80
C GLU A 82 23.81 -5.03 20.69
N HIS A 83 24.59 -6.12 20.75
CA HIS A 83 24.32 -7.31 21.58
C HIS A 83 23.07 -8.12 21.18
N SER A 84 22.33 -7.71 20.14
CA SER A 84 21.11 -8.42 19.71
C SER A 84 21.37 -9.84 19.17
N PHE A 85 22.62 -10.17 18.82
CA PHE A 85 23.02 -11.50 18.34
C PHE A 85 23.66 -12.37 19.44
N ASP A 86 23.92 -11.83 20.64
CA ASP A 86 24.61 -12.56 21.72
C ASP A 86 23.90 -13.88 22.02
N ALA A 87 22.56 -13.86 22.17
CA ALA A 87 21.77 -15.07 22.46
C ALA A 87 21.75 -16.10 21.31
N ALA A 88 21.81 -15.62 20.06
CA ALA A 88 21.83 -16.50 18.88
C ALA A 88 23.20 -17.14 18.68
N ILE A 89 24.28 -16.44 19.05
CA ILE A 89 25.68 -16.86 18.85
C ILE A 89 26.19 -17.68 20.04
N ASP A 90 25.67 -17.46 21.24
CA ASP A 90 26.09 -18.18 22.44
C ASP A 90 26.08 -19.71 22.24
N GLY A 91 27.17 -20.37 22.61
CA GLY A 91 27.36 -21.81 22.46
C GLY A 91 27.48 -22.33 21.01
N CYS A 92 27.60 -21.45 20.00
CA CYS A 92 27.87 -21.87 18.62
C CYS A 92 29.36 -22.13 18.41
N ASP A 93 29.68 -23.17 17.63
CA ASP A 93 31.00 -23.49 17.10
C ASP A 93 31.44 -22.53 15.97
N GLY A 94 30.47 -21.93 15.27
CA GLY A 94 30.71 -21.07 14.14
C GLY A 94 29.54 -20.17 13.80
N VAL A 95 29.83 -19.08 13.08
CA VAL A 95 28.82 -18.10 12.67
C VAL A 95 28.91 -17.85 11.17
N PHE A 96 27.80 -18.01 10.47
CA PHE A 96 27.63 -17.63 9.08
C PHE A 96 26.92 -16.28 9.04
N HIS A 97 27.69 -15.22 8.80
CA HIS A 97 27.17 -13.86 8.77
C HIS A 97 26.65 -13.50 7.38
N THR A 98 25.36 -13.76 7.13
CA THR A 98 24.67 -13.43 5.88
C THR A 98 23.76 -12.19 5.98
N ALA A 99 23.58 -11.64 7.18
CA ALA A 99 22.67 -10.52 7.41
C ALA A 99 23.29 -9.21 6.89
N SER A 100 22.54 -8.50 6.04
CA SER A 100 22.92 -7.21 5.49
C SER A 100 21.70 -6.32 5.45
N PRO A 101 21.82 -5.00 5.67
CA PRO A 101 20.78 -4.08 5.27
C PRO A 101 20.67 -4.15 3.74
N PHE A 102 19.45 -4.24 3.22
CA PHE A 102 19.18 -4.16 1.80
C PHE A 102 17.88 -3.37 1.62
N TYR A 103 17.99 -2.15 1.10
CA TYR A 103 16.87 -1.27 0.82
C TYR A 103 16.55 -1.33 -0.68
N HIS A 104 15.33 -1.77 -1.03
CA HIS A 104 14.80 -1.62 -2.38
C HIS A 104 14.13 -0.24 -2.46
N ALA A 105 14.60 0.61 -3.38
CA ALA A 105 14.19 2.00 -3.64
C ALA A 105 14.64 3.05 -2.60
N ILE A 106 15.76 3.72 -2.91
CA ILE A 106 15.99 5.09 -2.45
C ILE A 106 15.41 5.98 -3.56
N ASN A 107 14.13 6.37 -3.41
CA ASN A 107 13.55 7.41 -4.23
C ASN A 107 13.98 8.76 -3.67
N ASP A 108 14.73 9.53 -4.46
CA ASP A 108 15.17 10.93 -4.31
C ASP A 108 15.62 11.39 -2.89
N PRO A 109 16.88 11.80 -2.70
CA PRO A 109 17.36 12.30 -1.40
C PRO A 109 16.70 13.65 -1.08
N GLN A 110 15.72 13.64 -0.17
CA GLN A 110 15.37 14.84 0.59
C GLN A 110 16.45 15.03 1.66
N PRO A 111 17.03 16.24 1.84
CA PRO A 111 18.02 16.48 2.90
C PRO A 111 17.36 16.23 4.26
N SER A 112 17.68 15.12 4.91
CA SER A 112 17.30 14.88 6.30
C SER A 112 18.18 15.76 7.20
N LYS A 113 17.55 16.62 7.99
CA LYS A 113 18.19 17.35 9.08
C LYS A 113 18.50 16.36 10.21
N PHE A 114 19.60 15.61 10.10
CA PHE A 114 20.22 14.98 11.26
C PHE A 114 21.29 15.92 11.82
N LEU A 115 21.02 16.41 13.03
CA LEU A 115 21.96 17.10 13.90
C LEU A 115 23.05 16.10 14.32
N ILE A 116 24.27 16.30 13.81
CA ILE A 116 25.49 15.76 14.42
C ILE A 116 25.62 16.43 15.79
N SER A 117 25.28 15.70 16.86
CA SER A 117 25.60 16.11 18.23
C SER A 117 26.39 14.99 18.91
N SER A 118 27.71 15.03 18.74
CA SER A 118 28.71 14.66 19.77
C SER A 118 30.09 14.62 19.14
N LEU A 119 30.84 15.70 19.26
CA LEU A 119 32.28 15.69 19.50
C LEU A 119 32.65 17.07 20.06
N SER A 120 33.02 17.08 21.34
CA SER A 120 33.49 18.23 22.09
C SER A 120 34.94 18.58 21.75
N CYS A 121 35.22 19.89 21.82
CA CYS A 121 36.52 20.57 21.91
C CYS A 121 37.32 20.81 20.62
N GLY A 122 37.48 22.10 20.29
CA GLY A 122 38.67 22.65 19.63
C GLY A 122 38.43 23.39 18.32
N GLU A 123 38.34 24.72 18.41
CA GLU A 123 38.61 25.73 17.37
C GLU A 123 37.81 25.70 16.05
N VAL A 124 37.07 26.79 15.82
CA VAL A 124 36.41 27.13 14.56
C VAL A 124 37.41 27.86 13.65
N PRO A 125 37.63 27.44 12.40
CA PRO A 125 37.96 28.35 11.33
C PRO A 125 36.71 28.63 10.49
N GLN A 126 36.47 29.92 10.21
CA GLN A 126 35.46 30.40 9.28
C GLN A 126 35.58 29.70 7.92
N ILE A 127 34.49 29.11 7.41
CA ILE A 127 34.39 28.71 6.00
C ILE A 127 33.19 29.42 5.36
N THR A 128 33.56 30.26 4.41
CA THR A 128 32.80 30.98 3.41
C THR A 128 31.91 30.08 2.56
N THR A 129 30.77 30.63 2.14
CA THR A 129 29.82 30.09 1.16
C THR A 129 30.47 29.56 -0.13
N PHE A 130 30.39 28.23 -0.33
CA PHE A 130 30.47 27.47 -1.58
C PHE A 130 29.58 26.22 -1.34
N GLY A 131 28.67 25.72 -2.17
CA GLY A 131 28.56 25.64 -3.63
C GLY A 131 28.53 24.16 -4.03
N SER A 132 27.35 23.54 -4.15
CA SER A 132 26.98 22.26 -4.84
C SER A 132 26.12 21.27 -4.00
N ASN A 133 25.08 20.71 -4.67
CA ASN A 133 24.17 19.67 -4.14
C ASN A 133 24.84 18.29 -3.89
N ASP A 134 26.11 18.10 -4.25
CA ASP A 134 26.79 16.80 -4.11
C ASP A 134 27.12 16.43 -2.63
N SER A 135 27.17 17.42 -1.73
CA SER A 135 27.48 17.19 -0.31
C SER A 135 26.33 16.56 0.50
N ILE A 136 25.08 16.80 0.07
CA ILE A 136 23.87 16.32 0.74
C ILE A 136 23.59 14.85 0.39
N ASP A 137 23.74 14.47 -0.88
CA ASP A 137 23.63 13.08 -1.36
C ASP A 137 24.66 12.16 -0.68
N HIS A 138 25.88 12.67 -0.45
CA HIS A 138 26.95 11.92 0.21
C HIS A 138 26.60 11.60 1.68
N CYS A 139 26.14 12.58 2.46
CA CYS A 139 25.79 12.38 3.87
C CYS A 139 24.60 11.43 4.05
N TYR A 140 23.62 11.47 3.16
CA TYR A 140 22.44 10.60 3.19
C TYR A 140 22.77 9.14 2.88
N MET A 141 23.56 8.90 1.82
CA MET A 141 23.96 7.53 1.43
C MET A 141 24.93 6.89 2.43
N GLU A 142 25.72 7.70 3.11
CA GLU A 142 26.58 7.27 4.22
C GLU A 142 25.74 6.76 5.40
N ALA A 143 24.72 7.51 5.82
CA ALA A 143 23.83 7.14 6.93
C ALA A 143 22.87 5.96 6.61
N GLU A 144 22.38 5.84 5.37
CA GLU A 144 21.35 4.85 5.01
C GLU A 144 21.91 3.52 4.49
N LEU A 145 23.11 3.48 3.90
CA LEU A 145 23.64 2.26 3.27
C LEU A 145 25.00 1.83 3.81
N ILE A 146 25.90 2.78 4.11
CA ILE A 146 27.26 2.48 4.55
C ILE A 146 27.27 2.16 6.05
N ASP A 147 26.76 3.07 6.88
CA ASP A 147 26.76 2.91 8.34
C ASP A 147 26.00 1.65 8.79
N PRO A 148 24.81 1.31 8.23
CA PRO A 148 24.10 0.09 8.61
C PRO A 148 24.86 -1.19 8.25
N ALA A 149 25.55 -1.23 7.11
CA ALA A 149 26.32 -2.40 6.69
C ALA A 149 27.58 -2.58 7.54
N LEU A 150 28.27 -1.47 7.83
CA LEU A 150 29.47 -1.43 8.66
C LEU A 150 29.16 -1.79 10.11
N LYS A 151 28.26 -1.02 10.75
CA LYS A 151 27.84 -1.23 12.14
C LYS A 151 27.22 -2.61 12.32
N GLY A 152 26.42 -3.05 11.35
CA GLY A 152 25.83 -4.38 11.34
C GLY A 152 26.85 -5.51 11.41
N THR A 153 27.86 -5.43 10.54
CA THR A 153 28.95 -6.42 10.50
C THR A 153 29.72 -6.42 11.82
N LEU A 154 30.06 -5.24 12.35
CA LEU A 154 30.79 -5.10 13.60
C LEU A 154 29.98 -5.57 14.83
N ASN A 155 28.66 -5.36 14.86
CA ASN A 155 27.79 -5.85 15.92
C ASN A 155 27.78 -7.38 16.01
N VAL A 156 27.70 -8.05 14.86
CA VAL A 156 27.76 -9.53 14.79
C VAL A 156 29.15 -10.01 15.20
N LEU A 157 30.22 -9.41 14.67
CA LEU A 157 31.59 -9.79 15.03
C LEU A 157 31.91 -9.51 16.50
N GLY A 158 31.36 -8.45 17.08
CA GLY A 158 31.45 -8.14 18.51
C GLY A 158 30.79 -9.22 19.36
N SER A 159 29.63 -9.70 18.93
CA SER A 159 28.93 -10.83 19.57
C SER A 159 29.75 -12.12 19.44
N CYS A 160 30.38 -12.37 18.28
CA CYS A 160 31.31 -13.49 18.09
C CYS A 160 32.52 -13.41 19.02
N ALA A 161 33.14 -12.24 19.16
CA ALA A 161 34.33 -12.05 19.99
C ALA A 161 34.06 -12.27 21.49
N LYS A 162 32.81 -12.10 21.94
CA LYS A 162 32.38 -12.42 23.30
C LYS A 162 32.17 -13.92 23.54
N ALA A 163 31.93 -14.69 22.48
CA ALA A 163 31.56 -16.09 22.56
C ALA A 163 32.80 -16.99 22.37
N PRO A 164 33.42 -17.52 23.43
CA PRO A 164 34.65 -18.29 23.34
C PRO A 164 34.48 -19.62 22.58
N SER A 165 33.24 -20.07 22.37
CA SER A 165 32.92 -21.26 21.58
C SER A 165 33.06 -21.05 20.08
N VAL A 166 33.02 -19.81 19.60
CA VAL A 166 33.06 -19.49 18.16
C VAL A 166 34.48 -19.67 17.64
N LYS A 167 34.68 -20.69 16.80
CA LYS A 167 35.99 -21.04 16.25
C LYS A 167 36.28 -20.30 14.94
N ARG A 168 35.24 -20.04 14.15
CA ARG A 168 35.37 -19.40 12.83
C ARG A 168 34.09 -18.66 12.46
N VAL A 169 34.26 -17.47 11.86
CA VAL A 169 33.19 -16.72 11.22
C VAL A 169 33.31 -16.82 9.71
N VAL A 170 32.23 -17.18 9.02
CA VAL A 170 32.14 -17.11 7.55
C VAL A 170 31.29 -15.90 7.18
N LEU A 171 31.93 -14.88 6.64
CA LEU A 171 31.32 -13.61 6.25
C LEU A 171 30.82 -13.66 4.81
N THR A 172 29.54 -13.33 4.59
CA THR A 172 29.01 -13.12 3.23
C THR A 172 29.26 -11.68 2.79
N SER A 173 30.28 -11.47 1.97
CA SER A 173 30.56 -10.20 1.30
C SER A 173 29.97 -10.23 -0.13
N SER A 174 30.65 -9.64 -1.12
CA SER A 174 30.24 -9.62 -2.52
C SER A 174 31.44 -9.41 -3.44
N VAL A 175 31.35 -9.85 -4.70
CA VAL A 175 32.28 -9.45 -5.76
C VAL A 175 32.33 -7.92 -5.95
N ALA A 176 31.28 -7.20 -5.49
CA ALA A 176 31.30 -5.76 -5.41
C ALA A 176 32.44 -5.20 -4.54
N ALA A 177 32.90 -5.91 -3.50
CA ALA A 177 34.05 -5.50 -2.69
C ALA A 177 35.41 -5.76 -3.38
N VAL A 178 35.40 -6.42 -4.54
CA VAL A 178 36.60 -6.91 -5.24
C VAL A 178 36.87 -6.13 -6.54
N ALA A 179 35.84 -5.94 -7.36
CA ALA A 179 36.02 -5.69 -8.79
C ALA A 179 36.01 -4.21 -9.23
N TYR A 180 35.81 -3.24 -8.33
CA TYR A 180 35.55 -1.83 -8.69
C TYR A 180 36.65 -0.89 -8.17
N ASN A 181 37.75 -0.79 -8.90
CA ASN A 181 38.94 -0.03 -8.48
C ASN A 181 39.53 0.89 -9.56
N GLY A 182 38.72 1.25 -10.57
CA GLY A 182 39.16 2.08 -11.69
C GLY A 182 40.06 1.38 -12.72
N LYS A 183 40.51 0.14 -12.46
CA LYS A 183 41.26 -0.63 -13.46
C LYS A 183 40.36 -1.04 -14.63
N PRO A 184 40.84 -1.01 -15.88
CA PRO A 184 40.09 -1.51 -17.02
C PRO A 184 39.71 -2.97 -16.82
N ARG A 185 38.43 -3.30 -17.02
CA ARG A 185 37.91 -4.68 -17.02
C ARG A 185 37.69 -5.11 -18.46
N THR A 186 38.76 -5.55 -19.11
CA THR A 186 38.74 -6.08 -20.48
C THR A 186 38.74 -7.61 -20.46
N PRO A 187 38.48 -8.30 -21.59
CA PRO A 187 38.41 -9.75 -21.64
C PRO A 187 39.70 -10.47 -21.21
N ASP A 188 40.85 -9.80 -21.32
CA ASP A 188 42.16 -10.33 -20.94
C ASP A 188 42.46 -10.15 -19.43
N VAL A 189 41.63 -9.41 -18.70
CA VAL A 189 41.82 -9.19 -17.26
C VAL A 189 41.11 -10.29 -16.47
N VAL A 190 41.90 -10.99 -15.64
CA VAL A 190 41.40 -11.94 -14.64
C VAL A 190 41.37 -11.23 -13.29
N VAL A 191 40.17 -11.06 -12.75
CA VAL A 191 39.92 -10.58 -11.39
C VAL A 191 39.98 -11.77 -10.43
N ASP A 192 40.71 -11.63 -9.32
CA ASP A 192 40.83 -12.67 -8.31
C ASP A 192 40.64 -12.09 -6.90
N GLU A 193 40.84 -12.91 -5.88
CA GLU A 193 40.65 -12.54 -4.48
C GLU A 193 41.72 -11.60 -3.91
N THR A 194 42.75 -11.26 -4.68
CA THR A 194 43.74 -10.25 -4.29
C THR A 194 43.27 -8.83 -4.60
N TRP A 195 42.30 -8.69 -5.49
CA TRP A 195 41.74 -7.39 -5.87
C TRP A 195 40.87 -6.81 -4.76
N TRP A 196 40.87 -5.49 -4.63
CA TRP A 196 39.95 -4.75 -3.77
C TRP A 196 39.32 -3.66 -4.59
N SER A 197 38.03 -3.43 -4.36
CA SER A 197 37.36 -2.21 -4.80
C SER A 197 37.98 -1.01 -4.07
N ASN A 198 38.14 0.10 -4.78
CA ASN A 198 38.75 1.30 -4.22
C ASN A 198 37.65 2.23 -3.69
N PRO A 199 37.62 2.55 -2.38
CA PRO A 199 36.59 3.40 -1.80
C PRO A 199 36.48 4.78 -2.46
N GLU A 200 37.61 5.41 -2.79
CA GLU A 200 37.64 6.74 -3.41
C GLU A 200 37.02 6.71 -4.81
N PHE A 201 37.38 5.72 -5.62
CA PHE A 201 36.80 5.47 -6.94
C PHE A 201 35.30 5.17 -6.83
N CYS A 202 34.88 4.40 -5.83
CA CYS A 202 33.46 4.11 -5.61
C CYS A 202 32.67 5.37 -5.24
N LYS A 203 33.24 6.27 -4.42
CA LYS A 203 32.64 7.58 -4.11
C LYS A 203 32.55 8.47 -5.34
N GLU A 204 33.63 8.56 -6.11
CA GLU A 204 33.70 9.36 -7.34
C GLU A 204 32.65 8.90 -8.37
N MET A 205 32.51 7.59 -8.54
CA MET A 205 31.55 6.97 -9.47
C MET A 205 30.15 6.78 -8.87
N LYS A 206 29.90 7.27 -7.64
CA LYS A 206 28.63 7.15 -6.91
C LYS A 206 28.12 5.69 -6.78
N LEU A 207 29.03 4.73 -6.64
CA LEU A 207 28.77 3.29 -6.48
C LEU A 207 28.55 2.92 -5.00
N TRP A 208 27.48 3.41 -4.40
CA TRP A 208 27.26 3.36 -2.95
C TRP A 208 27.13 1.94 -2.36
N TYR A 209 26.49 0.99 -3.06
CA TYR A 209 26.43 -0.41 -2.63
C TYR A 209 27.81 -1.09 -2.66
N VAL A 210 28.60 -0.76 -3.67
CA VAL A 210 29.97 -1.27 -3.81
C VAL A 210 30.83 -0.73 -2.68
N LEU A 211 30.70 0.56 -2.38
CA LEU A 211 31.37 1.22 -1.27
C LEU A 211 30.99 0.60 0.07
N SER A 212 29.71 0.40 0.36
CA SER A 212 29.25 -0.17 1.64
C SER A 212 29.76 -1.59 1.85
N LYS A 213 29.74 -2.44 0.82
CA LYS A 213 30.29 -3.81 0.91
C LYS A 213 31.80 -3.83 1.07
N THR A 214 32.50 -2.90 0.41
CA THR A 214 33.97 -2.76 0.54
C THR A 214 34.35 -2.35 1.95
N LEU A 215 33.71 -1.31 2.50
CA LEU A 215 34.00 -0.80 3.84
C LEU A 215 33.62 -1.79 4.94
N ALA A 216 32.48 -2.48 4.80
CA ALA A 216 32.07 -3.51 5.76
C ALA A 216 33.05 -4.69 5.80
N GLU A 217 33.52 -5.17 4.64
CA GLU A 217 34.50 -6.26 4.60
C GLU A 217 35.88 -5.82 5.14
N ASP A 218 36.36 -4.64 4.75
CA ASP A 218 37.62 -4.09 5.28
C ASP A 218 37.59 -3.92 6.81
N ALA A 219 36.49 -3.39 7.34
CA ALA A 219 36.31 -3.25 8.79
C ALA A 219 36.21 -4.60 9.50
N ALA A 220 35.57 -5.60 8.88
CA ALA A 220 35.56 -6.96 9.42
C ALA A 220 36.99 -7.53 9.53
N TRP A 221 37.81 -7.42 8.48
CA TRP A 221 39.20 -7.87 8.53
C TRP A 221 40.04 -7.14 9.57
N LYS A 222 39.85 -5.81 9.72
CA LYS A 222 40.50 -5.01 10.77
C LYS A 222 40.08 -5.48 12.16
N PHE A 223 38.79 -5.68 12.39
CA PHE A 223 38.24 -6.12 13.67
C PHE A 223 38.75 -7.51 14.06
N VAL A 224 38.73 -8.46 13.11
CA VAL A 224 39.18 -9.84 13.34
C VAL A 224 40.68 -9.88 13.63
N LYS A 225 41.48 -9.06 12.92
CA LYS A 225 42.91 -8.90 13.21
C LYS A 225 43.17 -8.35 14.62
N GLU A 226 42.35 -7.42 15.09
CA GLU A 226 42.45 -6.86 16.44
C GLU A 226 42.05 -7.87 17.52
N LYS A 227 40.92 -8.58 17.33
CA LYS A 227 40.35 -9.50 18.33
C LYS A 227 40.88 -10.94 18.25
N SER A 228 41.68 -11.27 17.24
CA SER A 228 42.40 -12.54 17.09
C SER A 228 41.51 -13.80 17.06
N PHE A 229 40.48 -13.81 16.22
CA PHE A 229 39.71 -15.04 15.89
C PHE A 229 39.71 -15.30 14.38
N ASP A 230 39.23 -16.46 13.94
CA ASP A 230 39.34 -16.86 12.53
C ASP A 230 38.14 -16.39 11.69
N MET A 231 38.40 -15.88 10.48
CA MET A 231 37.37 -15.44 9.55
C MET A 231 37.72 -15.82 8.11
N VAL A 232 36.70 -16.27 7.37
CA VAL A 232 36.73 -16.47 5.91
C VAL A 232 35.65 -15.62 5.27
N ALA A 233 35.97 -14.92 4.20
CA ALA A 233 35.00 -14.14 3.43
C ALA A 233 34.61 -14.86 2.14
N ILE A 234 33.31 -14.95 1.90
CA ILE A 234 32.72 -15.45 0.66
C ILE A 234 32.20 -14.25 -0.13
N ASN A 235 32.72 -14.05 -1.35
CA ASN A 235 32.38 -12.95 -2.24
C ASN A 235 31.55 -13.47 -3.42
N PRO A 236 30.22 -13.67 -3.26
CA PRO A 236 29.36 -14.10 -4.35
C PRO A 236 29.07 -12.99 -5.35
N ALA A 237 28.85 -13.40 -6.60
CA ALA A 237 28.31 -12.59 -7.69
C ALA A 237 26.78 -12.41 -7.56
N MET A 238 26.09 -12.11 -8.67
CA MET A 238 24.63 -12.21 -8.73
C MET A 238 24.21 -13.66 -8.46
N VAL A 239 23.47 -13.87 -7.36
CA VAL A 239 23.09 -15.22 -6.91
C VAL A 239 21.71 -15.59 -7.43
N ILE A 240 21.61 -16.62 -8.26
CA ILE A 240 20.36 -17.13 -8.84
C ILE A 240 20.19 -18.61 -8.51
N GLY A 241 19.06 -19.21 -8.84
CA GLY A 241 18.68 -20.58 -8.48
C GLY A 241 17.30 -20.65 -7.80
N PRO A 242 16.89 -21.82 -7.28
CA PRO A 242 15.53 -21.98 -6.77
C PRO A 242 15.30 -21.16 -5.50
N LEU A 243 14.09 -20.62 -5.34
CA LEU A 243 13.71 -19.80 -4.19
C LEU A 243 13.04 -20.68 -3.12
N LEU A 244 13.56 -20.67 -1.88
CA LEU A 244 12.90 -21.35 -0.76
C LEU A 244 11.88 -20.42 -0.10
N GLN A 245 12.27 -19.17 0.14
CA GLN A 245 11.43 -18.13 0.69
C GLN A 245 10.38 -17.62 -0.32
N PRO A 246 9.26 -17.00 0.15
CA PRO A 246 8.25 -16.43 -0.73
C PRO A 246 8.65 -15.09 -1.34
N THR A 247 9.64 -14.39 -0.77
CA THR A 247 10.10 -13.07 -1.23
C THR A 247 11.15 -13.17 -2.34
N LEU A 248 10.93 -12.44 -3.43
CA LEU A 248 11.86 -12.32 -4.54
C LEU A 248 13.13 -11.53 -4.13
N ASN A 249 14.30 -11.95 -4.63
CA ASN A 249 15.55 -11.21 -4.46
C ASN A 249 15.86 -10.39 -5.74
N THR A 250 16.83 -9.48 -5.66
CA THR A 250 17.18 -8.58 -6.78
C THR A 250 17.69 -9.33 -8.01
N SER A 251 18.45 -10.41 -7.83
CA SER A 251 19.07 -11.18 -8.91
C SER A 251 18.08 -12.05 -9.67
N ALA A 252 17.12 -12.69 -8.99
CA ALA A 252 16.02 -13.41 -9.62
C ALA A 252 14.99 -12.44 -10.21
N ALA A 253 14.80 -11.25 -9.63
CA ALA A 253 14.00 -10.17 -10.24
C ALA A 253 14.59 -9.73 -11.59
N ALA A 254 15.91 -9.57 -11.70
CA ALA A 254 16.55 -9.25 -12.98
C ALA A 254 16.30 -10.29 -14.07
N ILE A 255 16.25 -11.58 -13.73
CA ILE A 255 15.88 -12.64 -14.68
C ILE A 255 14.38 -12.60 -14.99
N LEU A 256 13.53 -12.35 -13.98
CA LEU A 256 12.09 -12.22 -14.12
C LEU A 256 11.70 -11.09 -15.08
N ASP A 257 12.33 -9.93 -14.95
CA ASP A 257 12.05 -8.73 -15.75
C ASP A 257 12.32 -8.97 -17.24
N VAL A 258 13.42 -9.67 -17.55
CA VAL A 258 13.76 -10.07 -18.92
C VAL A 258 12.72 -11.03 -19.50
N ILE A 259 12.14 -11.90 -18.68
CA ILE A 259 11.17 -12.91 -19.13
C ILE A 259 9.75 -12.35 -19.25
N LYS A 260 9.41 -11.31 -18.46
CA LYS A 260 8.08 -10.66 -18.49
C LYS A 260 7.85 -9.74 -19.69
N GLY A 261 8.77 -9.73 -20.67
CA GLY A 261 8.59 -9.00 -21.92
C GLY A 261 9.08 -7.55 -21.88
N ALA A 262 10.13 -7.26 -21.11
CA ALA A 262 10.82 -5.98 -21.21
C ALA A 262 11.20 -5.70 -22.68
N GLU A 263 10.94 -4.48 -23.18
CA GLU A 263 11.28 -4.11 -24.57
C GLU A 263 12.78 -4.10 -24.82
N THR A 264 13.56 -3.82 -23.77
CA THR A 264 15.02 -3.84 -23.80
C THR A 264 15.63 -4.49 -22.56
N TYR A 265 16.86 -4.99 -22.68
CA TYR A 265 17.66 -5.44 -21.53
C TYR A 265 18.84 -4.48 -21.26
N PRO A 266 19.43 -4.47 -20.04
CA PRO A 266 20.54 -3.57 -19.72
C PRO A 266 21.81 -3.87 -20.55
N ASN A 267 22.51 -2.84 -21.02
CA ASN A 267 23.88 -2.98 -21.56
C ASN A 267 24.87 -3.09 -20.39
N SER A 268 24.93 -4.26 -19.76
CA SER A 268 25.75 -4.48 -18.57
C SER A 268 26.22 -5.92 -18.45
N THR A 269 27.38 -6.10 -17.85
CA THR A 269 28.04 -7.39 -17.66
C THR A 269 28.20 -7.69 -16.18
N PHE A 270 27.68 -8.83 -15.75
CA PHE A 270 27.70 -9.27 -14.34
C PHE A 270 28.24 -10.69 -14.22
N GLY A 271 28.85 -10.99 -13.07
CA GLY A 271 29.11 -12.37 -12.66
C GLY A 271 27.83 -13.02 -12.13
N TRP A 272 27.64 -14.30 -12.42
CA TRP A 272 26.49 -15.10 -12.00
C TRP A 272 26.95 -16.37 -11.28
N VAL A 273 26.19 -16.81 -10.27
CA VAL A 273 26.46 -18.03 -9.50
C VAL A 273 25.18 -18.64 -8.94
N ASN A 274 25.12 -19.96 -8.80
CA ASN A 274 23.98 -20.66 -8.21
C ASN A 274 23.97 -20.52 -6.67
N VAL A 275 22.80 -20.33 -6.08
CA VAL A 275 22.59 -20.24 -4.63
C VAL A 275 23.06 -21.49 -3.88
N LYS A 276 22.97 -22.67 -4.49
CA LYS A 276 23.45 -23.93 -3.90
C LYS A 276 24.98 -23.95 -3.80
N ASP A 277 25.68 -23.44 -4.82
CA ASP A 277 27.14 -23.32 -4.81
C ASP A 277 27.59 -22.34 -3.73
N VAL A 278 26.87 -21.22 -3.59
CA VAL A 278 27.14 -20.24 -2.53
C VAL A 278 26.93 -20.87 -1.15
N ALA A 279 25.81 -21.55 -0.91
CA ALA A 279 25.55 -22.20 0.38
C ALA A 279 26.61 -23.29 0.70
N ASN A 280 26.98 -24.11 -0.29
CA ASN A 280 28.03 -25.12 -0.12
C ASN A 280 29.39 -24.49 0.17
N ALA A 281 29.76 -23.40 -0.51
CA ALA A 281 31.01 -22.70 -0.26
C ALA A 281 31.10 -22.12 1.15
N HIS A 282 29.97 -21.64 1.70
CA HIS A 282 29.94 -21.21 3.11
C HIS A 282 30.26 -22.39 4.04
N ILE A 283 29.58 -23.52 3.86
CA ILE A 283 29.80 -24.72 4.68
C ILE A 283 31.24 -25.22 4.53
N GLN A 284 31.76 -25.32 3.31
CA GLN A 284 33.13 -25.80 3.08
C GLN A 284 34.20 -24.84 3.61
N ALA A 285 33.99 -23.53 3.51
CA ALA A 285 34.86 -22.55 4.17
C ALA A 285 34.87 -22.68 5.70
N PHE A 286 33.76 -23.15 6.29
CA PHE A 286 33.71 -23.46 7.71
C PHE A 286 34.37 -24.81 8.04
N GLU A 287 34.09 -25.86 7.26
CA GLU A 287 34.53 -27.23 7.54
C GLU A 287 36.01 -27.49 7.22
N ILE A 288 36.57 -26.85 6.17
CA ILE A 288 37.95 -27.07 5.72
C ILE A 288 38.90 -26.23 6.58
N PRO A 289 39.77 -26.84 7.42
CA PRO A 289 40.60 -26.07 8.35
C PRO A 289 41.57 -25.11 7.66
N THR A 290 42.05 -25.47 6.47
CA THR A 290 42.99 -24.67 5.67
C THR A 290 42.31 -23.55 4.87
N ALA A 291 40.97 -23.48 4.84
CA ALA A 291 40.26 -22.38 4.20
C ALA A 291 40.59 -21.06 4.91
N SER A 292 40.98 -20.06 4.14
CA SER A 292 41.41 -18.76 4.68
C SER A 292 41.20 -17.64 3.67
N GLY A 293 41.15 -16.40 4.16
CA GLY A 293 41.05 -15.22 3.32
C GLY A 293 39.69 -15.10 2.62
N ARG A 294 39.73 -14.76 1.33
CA ARG A 294 38.56 -14.46 0.49
C ARG A 294 38.37 -15.50 -0.60
N TYR A 295 37.12 -15.70 -1.03
CA TYR A 295 36.74 -16.61 -2.11
C TYR A 295 35.71 -15.96 -3.04
N CYS A 296 36.08 -15.72 -4.29
CA CYS A 296 35.17 -15.22 -5.32
C CYS A 296 34.31 -16.36 -5.86
N LEU A 297 32.99 -16.23 -5.79
CA LEU A 297 32.06 -17.22 -6.34
C LEU A 297 31.36 -16.66 -7.57
N VAL A 298 31.92 -16.99 -8.73
CA VAL A 298 31.43 -16.60 -10.05
C VAL A 298 31.53 -17.80 -10.99
N GLU A 299 30.40 -18.37 -11.40
CA GLU A 299 30.42 -19.40 -12.45
C GLU A 299 30.70 -18.76 -13.81
N ARG A 300 30.09 -17.62 -14.13
CA ARG A 300 30.35 -16.95 -15.41
C ARG A 300 30.07 -15.47 -15.33
N VAL A 301 30.97 -14.71 -15.94
CA VAL A 301 30.74 -13.30 -16.23
C VAL A 301 30.06 -13.23 -17.59
N ALA A 302 28.78 -12.86 -17.59
CA ALA A 302 27.95 -12.85 -18.77
C ALA A 302 27.33 -11.46 -18.97
N HIS A 303 27.31 -11.02 -20.22
CA HIS A 303 26.53 -9.87 -20.63
C HIS A 303 25.04 -10.27 -20.66
N TYR A 304 24.12 -9.33 -20.40
CA TYR A 304 22.67 -9.63 -20.43
C TYR A 304 22.19 -10.24 -21.76
N SER A 305 22.86 -9.92 -22.89
CA SER A 305 22.54 -10.55 -24.18
C SER A 305 22.73 -12.07 -24.16
N GLU A 306 23.73 -12.58 -23.43
CA GLU A 306 23.94 -14.02 -23.27
C GLU A 306 22.87 -14.65 -22.37
N ILE A 307 22.42 -13.93 -21.34
CA ILE A 307 21.30 -14.37 -20.50
C ILE A 307 20.04 -14.52 -21.37
N VAL A 308 19.77 -13.54 -22.21
CA VAL A 308 18.67 -13.57 -23.18
C VAL A 308 18.84 -14.72 -24.19
N GLU A 309 20.05 -14.99 -24.68
CA GLU A 309 20.30 -16.13 -25.58
C GLU A 309 20.12 -17.48 -24.90
N ILE A 310 20.56 -17.62 -23.64
CA ILE A 310 20.36 -18.83 -22.84
C ILE A 310 18.85 -19.03 -22.61
N LEU A 311 18.13 -17.99 -22.22
CA LEU A 311 16.67 -18.02 -22.06
C LEU A 311 15.97 -18.39 -23.38
N ARG A 312 16.42 -17.84 -24.52
CA ARG A 312 15.87 -18.14 -25.85
C ARG A 312 16.09 -19.60 -26.25
N LYS A 313 17.23 -20.19 -25.87
CA LYS A 313 17.55 -21.60 -26.14
C LYS A 313 16.76 -22.54 -25.21
N LEU A 314 16.71 -22.25 -23.92
CA LEU A 314 16.03 -23.07 -22.92
C LEU A 314 14.51 -22.97 -23.03
N TYR A 315 14.00 -21.80 -23.36
CA TYR A 315 12.57 -21.48 -23.43
C TYR A 315 12.25 -20.70 -24.73
N PRO A 316 12.23 -21.36 -25.91
CA PRO A 316 12.01 -20.71 -27.20
C PRO A 316 10.66 -19.98 -27.32
N SER A 317 9.69 -20.29 -26.45
CA SER A 317 8.38 -19.66 -26.40
C SER A 317 8.36 -18.30 -25.70
N PHE A 318 9.42 -17.90 -24.99
CA PHE A 318 9.45 -16.62 -24.29
C PHE A 318 9.62 -15.45 -25.27
N GLN A 319 8.81 -14.41 -25.10
CA GLN A 319 8.98 -13.14 -25.81
C GLN A 319 10.11 -12.35 -25.12
N LEU A 320 11.33 -12.51 -25.65
CA LEU A 320 12.53 -11.91 -25.08
C LEU A 320 12.99 -10.70 -25.89
N PRO A 321 13.50 -9.64 -25.23
CA PRO A 321 13.98 -8.44 -25.90
C PRO A 321 15.09 -8.73 -26.93
N ALA A 322 14.97 -8.09 -28.09
CA ALA A 322 15.96 -8.20 -29.17
C ALA A 322 17.08 -7.15 -29.08
N LYS A 323 16.86 -6.05 -28.35
CA LYS A 323 17.77 -4.91 -28.25
C LYS A 323 18.02 -4.56 -26.78
N PHE A 324 19.16 -3.92 -26.51
CA PHE A 324 19.45 -3.33 -25.20
C PHE A 324 19.16 -1.83 -25.19
N GLY A 325 18.84 -1.27 -24.02
CA GLY A 325 18.53 0.15 -23.84
C GLY A 325 19.78 1.04 -23.72
N ALA A 326 19.61 2.37 -23.76
CA ALA A 326 20.72 3.32 -23.55
C ALA A 326 21.36 3.14 -22.16
N GLU A 327 22.68 3.35 -22.06
CA GLU A 327 23.48 3.16 -20.85
C GLU A 327 22.82 3.73 -19.59
N THR A 328 22.33 2.85 -18.72
CA THR A 328 22.13 3.17 -17.31
C THR A 328 23.50 3.18 -16.65
N ASN A 329 23.77 4.25 -15.90
CA ASN A 329 24.94 4.40 -15.05
C ASN A 329 25.18 3.08 -14.27
N PRO A 330 26.42 2.54 -14.12
CA PRO A 330 26.71 1.23 -13.49
C PRO A 330 26.24 1.03 -12.04
N ASN A 331 25.47 1.97 -11.49
CA ASN A 331 24.75 1.86 -10.25
C ASN A 331 23.39 1.16 -10.52
N PRO A 332 23.14 -0.07 -10.03
CA PRO A 332 21.91 -0.82 -10.35
C PRO A 332 20.62 -0.24 -9.71
N ILE A 333 20.62 1.04 -9.31
CA ILE A 333 19.52 1.73 -8.60
C ILE A 333 19.18 3.11 -9.21
N ALA A 334 19.77 3.53 -10.33
CA ALA A 334 19.45 4.84 -10.93
C ALA A 334 18.81 4.73 -12.33
N LEU A 335 17.51 5.05 -12.43
CA LEU A 335 16.83 5.34 -13.71
C LEU A 335 17.35 6.67 -14.31
N PRO A 336 17.36 6.86 -15.65
CA PRO A 336 18.07 7.99 -16.27
C PRO A 336 17.38 9.35 -16.09
N ARG A 337 18.11 10.32 -15.52
CA ARG A 337 17.82 11.77 -15.60
C ARG A 337 18.16 12.29 -17.00
N ARG A 338 17.17 12.43 -17.89
CA ARG A 338 17.28 13.31 -19.07
C ARG A 338 15.92 13.94 -19.32
N TRP A 339 15.67 15.14 -18.78
CA TRP A 339 14.81 16.23 -19.30
C TRP A 339 14.85 17.47 -18.36
N ILE A 340 16.02 17.88 -17.84
CA ILE A 340 16.16 19.21 -17.17
C ILE A 340 17.54 19.83 -17.46
N ILE A 341 18.04 19.82 -18.69
CA ILE A 341 19.08 20.78 -19.16
C ILE A 341 18.88 21.02 -20.67
N ALA A 342 17.75 21.60 -21.05
CA ALA A 342 17.52 22.09 -22.41
C ALA A 342 16.70 23.40 -22.44
N ALA A 343 16.70 24.19 -21.36
CA ALA A 343 15.93 25.43 -21.28
C ALA A 343 16.68 26.64 -20.69
N LEU A 344 18.01 26.60 -20.53
CA LEU A 344 18.78 27.74 -20.05
C LEU A 344 20.14 27.85 -20.74
N LEU A 345 20.15 28.06 -22.06
CA LEU A 345 21.18 28.82 -22.80
C LEU A 345 20.85 28.81 -24.31
N GLN A 346 19.92 29.67 -24.71
CA GLN A 346 19.92 30.25 -26.06
C GLN A 346 19.57 31.73 -25.96
N PHE A 347 20.61 32.57 -25.92
CA PHE A 347 20.64 33.92 -26.52
C PHE A 347 22.09 34.41 -26.46
N VAL A 348 22.84 34.31 -27.56
CA VAL A 348 23.59 35.40 -28.23
C VAL A 348 23.98 34.91 -29.63
N HIS A 349 23.65 35.72 -30.63
CA HIS A 349 23.89 35.55 -32.06
C HIS A 349 25.36 35.73 -32.50
N ILE A 350 25.64 35.26 -33.73
CA ILE A 350 26.60 35.68 -34.79
C ILE A 350 27.37 34.44 -35.29
N GLY A 351 27.32 33.98 -36.55
CA GLY A 351 26.61 34.43 -37.75
C GLY A 351 26.96 33.54 -38.98
N PHE A 352 26.17 33.76 -40.04
CA PHE A 352 26.48 33.59 -41.48
C PHE A 352 26.49 32.20 -42.19
N ILE A 353 25.38 31.97 -42.91
CA ILE A 353 25.25 31.76 -44.39
C ILE A 353 25.40 30.34 -44.99
N PRO A 354 24.63 30.01 -46.06
CA PRO A 354 23.86 28.77 -46.20
C PRO A 354 24.24 27.92 -47.44
N ARG A 355 23.64 26.72 -47.61
CA ARG A 355 23.20 26.29 -48.95
C ARG A 355 22.13 25.19 -48.97
N LYS A 356 21.24 25.36 -49.94
CA LYS A 356 19.98 24.65 -50.25
C LYS A 356 20.20 23.32 -50.98
N ARG A 357 19.26 22.40 -50.72
CA ARG A 357 18.51 21.48 -51.62
C ARG A 357 19.20 20.95 -52.88
N ARG A 358 19.10 19.62 -53.13
CA ARG A 358 18.00 19.03 -53.94
C ARG A 358 17.99 17.50 -53.91
N ALA A 359 16.79 16.99 -54.13
CA ALA A 359 16.33 15.60 -54.15
C ALA A 359 16.72 14.82 -55.42
N LEU A 360 16.39 13.51 -55.38
CA LEU A 360 16.11 12.51 -56.44
C LEU A 360 16.72 11.17 -55.98
N SER A 361 16.18 9.97 -56.14
CA SER A 361 14.90 9.41 -56.64
C SER A 361 15.03 7.89 -56.44
N ASP A 362 13.91 7.18 -56.30
CA ASP A 362 13.83 5.72 -56.17
C ASP A 362 14.35 4.95 -57.39
N SER A 363 15.03 3.81 -57.15
CA SER A 363 14.87 2.56 -57.90
C SER A 363 15.65 1.40 -57.25
N GLU A 364 14.93 0.30 -56.97
CA GLU A 364 15.36 -1.08 -56.64
C GLU A 364 16.32 -1.73 -57.68
N PRO A 365 16.67 -3.04 -57.58
CA PRO A 365 17.11 -3.88 -56.45
C PRO A 365 18.43 -4.63 -56.79
N LEU A 366 19.13 -5.25 -55.82
CA LEU A 366 20.00 -6.39 -56.15
C LEU A 366 20.23 -7.35 -54.99
N GLU A 367 20.21 -8.62 -55.39
CA GLU A 367 20.07 -9.83 -54.60
C GLU A 367 21.24 -10.20 -53.70
N ILE A 368 20.84 -10.98 -52.70
CA ILE A 368 21.59 -11.73 -51.70
C ILE A 368 22.58 -12.69 -52.36
N VAL A 369 23.84 -12.67 -51.92
CA VAL A 369 24.61 -13.89 -51.67
C VAL A 369 25.32 -13.77 -50.32
N SER A 370 25.08 -14.80 -49.54
CA SER A 370 25.55 -15.14 -48.20
C SER A 370 27.06 -15.02 -47.97
N ASP A 371 27.45 -14.43 -46.84
CA ASP A 371 28.48 -15.05 -46.01
C ASP A 371 28.25 -14.75 -44.51
N LEU A 372 28.28 -15.81 -43.72
CA LEU A 372 28.04 -15.85 -42.27
C LEU A 372 29.39 -15.89 -41.57
N SER A 373 29.95 -14.74 -41.17
CA SER A 373 30.80 -14.66 -39.98
C SER A 373 31.04 -13.21 -39.52
N ALA A 374 30.89 -13.00 -38.22
CA ALA A 374 31.36 -11.84 -37.45
C ALA A 374 30.75 -10.47 -37.81
N THR A 375 29.52 -10.22 -37.36
CA THR A 375 29.08 -8.86 -37.02
C THR A 375 28.52 -8.86 -35.60
N GLN A 376 29.19 -8.17 -34.68
CA GLN A 376 28.61 -7.87 -33.37
C GLN A 376 27.28 -7.13 -33.61
N PRO A 377 26.14 -7.58 -33.03
CA PRO A 377 24.88 -6.88 -33.20
C PRO A 377 24.97 -5.49 -32.56
N ARG A 378 24.69 -4.45 -33.34
CA ARG A 378 24.81 -3.04 -32.94
C ARG A 378 23.55 -2.56 -32.21
N CYS A 379 23.74 -1.60 -31.30
CA CYS A 379 22.71 -0.88 -30.56
C CYS A 379 21.71 -0.15 -31.49
N ALA A 380 20.56 0.27 -30.94
CA ALA A 380 19.70 1.27 -31.59
C ALA A 380 20.40 2.64 -31.80
N ASP A 381 21.46 2.92 -31.03
CA ASP A 381 22.23 4.19 -31.02
C ASP A 381 23.76 4.01 -31.32
N GLU A 382 24.19 2.98 -32.05
CA GLU A 382 25.60 2.74 -32.47
C GLU A 382 26.69 2.54 -31.37
N LYS A 383 26.35 2.45 -30.06
CA LYS A 383 27.34 2.18 -28.99
C LYS A 383 27.78 0.70 -28.86
N PRO A 384 29.05 0.40 -28.51
CA PRO A 384 29.55 -0.96 -28.31
C PRO A 384 29.07 -1.59 -26.99
N PHE A 385 29.02 -2.94 -26.92
CA PHE A 385 28.71 -3.68 -25.69
C PHE A 385 29.73 -3.40 -24.58
N VAL A 386 29.27 -3.39 -23.33
CA VAL A 386 30.18 -3.39 -22.18
C VAL A 386 31.04 -4.67 -22.22
N PRO A 387 32.39 -4.55 -22.24
CA PRO A 387 33.26 -5.70 -22.38
C PRO A 387 33.10 -6.68 -21.22
N LYS A 388 33.30 -7.97 -21.52
CA LYS A 388 33.41 -9.02 -20.50
C LYS A 388 34.80 -8.96 -19.86
N TYR A 389 34.89 -9.52 -18.66
CA TYR A 389 36.14 -9.78 -17.95
C TYR A 389 36.04 -11.17 -17.32
N GLN A 390 37.15 -11.68 -16.80
CA GLN A 390 37.20 -12.99 -16.18
C GLN A 390 37.32 -12.86 -14.67
N VAL A 391 36.76 -13.82 -13.93
CA VAL A 391 37.00 -13.98 -12.50
C VAL A 391 37.61 -15.35 -12.28
N SER A 392 38.73 -15.41 -11.54
CA SER A 392 39.40 -16.67 -11.22
C SER A 392 38.48 -17.58 -10.43
N LYS A 393 38.49 -18.87 -10.77
CA LYS A 393 37.72 -19.92 -10.07
C LYS A 393 38.61 -20.84 -9.23
N GLU A 394 39.93 -20.64 -9.25
CA GLU A 394 40.89 -21.59 -8.67
C GLU A 394 40.70 -21.76 -7.16
N ARG A 395 40.55 -20.65 -6.42
CA ARG A 395 40.31 -20.70 -4.98
C ARG A 395 38.94 -21.29 -4.65
N ALA A 396 37.89 -20.94 -5.38
CA ALA A 396 36.57 -21.57 -5.18
C ALA A 396 36.63 -23.09 -5.40
N LYS A 397 37.34 -23.55 -6.43
CA LYS A 397 37.57 -24.99 -6.68
C LYS A 397 38.40 -25.66 -5.58
N SER A 398 39.33 -24.93 -4.95
CA SER A 398 40.08 -25.44 -3.79
C SER A 398 39.20 -25.70 -2.56
N LEU A 399 38.03 -25.06 -2.48
CA LEU A 399 36.97 -25.38 -1.51
C LEU A 399 36.03 -26.49 -2.02
N GLY A 400 36.42 -27.29 -3.02
CA GLY A 400 35.58 -28.37 -3.53
C GLY A 400 34.28 -27.91 -4.19
N ILE A 401 34.22 -26.68 -4.70
CA ILE A 401 33.03 -26.15 -5.39
C ILE A 401 33.12 -26.52 -6.87
N ASP A 402 32.21 -27.40 -7.28
CA ASP A 402 31.89 -27.65 -8.67
C ASP A 402 30.67 -26.81 -9.06
N PHE A 403 30.89 -25.79 -9.88
CA PHE A 403 29.87 -24.79 -10.17
C PHE A 403 28.76 -25.36 -11.05
N ILE A 404 27.51 -25.17 -10.63
CA ILE A 404 26.34 -25.40 -11.47
C ILE A 404 26.37 -24.39 -12.61
N SER A 405 26.26 -24.87 -13.85
CA SER A 405 26.34 -24.01 -15.03
C SER A 405 25.31 -22.87 -15.00
N LEU A 406 25.61 -21.75 -15.65
CA LEU A 406 24.66 -20.64 -15.78
C LEU A 406 23.34 -21.08 -16.41
N GLU A 407 23.37 -22.00 -17.39
CA GLU A 407 22.19 -22.55 -18.04
C GLU A 407 21.30 -23.29 -17.05
N GLU A 408 21.87 -24.23 -16.27
CA GLU A 408 21.10 -24.97 -15.28
C GLU A 408 20.64 -24.04 -14.15
N SER A 409 21.45 -23.06 -13.76
CA SER A 409 21.09 -22.06 -12.76
C SER A 409 19.93 -21.19 -13.21
N ILE A 410 19.93 -20.72 -14.46
CA ILE A 410 18.80 -19.97 -15.06
C ILE A 410 17.56 -20.86 -15.12
N LYS A 411 17.70 -22.11 -15.57
CA LYS A 411 16.61 -23.08 -15.61
C LYS A 411 16.00 -23.32 -14.22
N GLU A 412 16.81 -23.61 -13.21
CA GLU A 412 16.33 -23.78 -11.83
C GLU A 412 15.65 -22.51 -11.28
N THR A 413 16.18 -21.34 -11.62
CA THR A 413 15.55 -20.05 -11.29
C THR A 413 14.19 -19.95 -11.96
N VAL A 414 14.11 -20.21 -13.26
CA VAL A 414 12.89 -20.12 -14.06
C VAL A 414 11.84 -21.12 -13.57
N GLU A 415 12.20 -22.38 -13.37
CA GLU A 415 11.28 -23.40 -12.87
C GLU A 415 10.79 -23.07 -11.45
N SER A 416 11.66 -22.58 -10.57
CA SER A 416 11.22 -22.16 -9.23
C SER A 416 10.31 -20.93 -9.26
N LEU A 417 10.58 -20.00 -10.16
CA LEU A 417 9.71 -18.84 -10.39
C LEU A 417 8.37 -19.27 -11.01
N LYS A 418 8.33 -20.29 -11.88
CA LYS A 418 7.09 -20.92 -12.39
C LYS A 418 6.30 -21.64 -11.27
N GLU A 419 6.97 -22.46 -10.46
CA GLU A 419 6.37 -23.14 -9.30
C GLU A 419 5.75 -22.15 -8.32
N LYS A 420 6.42 -21.01 -8.10
CA LYS A 420 5.91 -19.89 -7.29
C LYS A 420 4.95 -18.95 -8.04
N LYS A 421 4.60 -19.26 -9.29
CA LYS A 421 3.66 -18.52 -10.14
C LYS A 421 4.06 -17.05 -10.38
N LEU A 422 5.35 -16.80 -10.54
CA LEU A 422 5.92 -15.47 -10.78
C LEU A 422 6.04 -15.13 -12.28
N PHE A 423 6.14 -16.13 -13.18
CA PHE A 423 5.99 -15.99 -14.65
C PHE A 423 5.86 -17.34 -15.39
N GLY A 424 5.47 -17.29 -16.67
CA GLY A 424 5.32 -18.42 -17.60
C GLY A 424 4.19 -18.13 -18.59
N ILE A 425 4.41 -18.34 -19.89
CA ILE A 425 3.47 -18.06 -21.01
C ILE A 425 3.36 -19.33 -21.89
N SER A 426 2.18 -19.66 -22.44
CA SER A 426 2.07 -19.91 -23.90
C SER A 426 0.67 -19.51 -24.43
N PRO A 427 0.09 -19.91 -25.60
CA PRO A 427 -0.48 -18.96 -26.59
C PRO A 427 -1.69 -18.08 -26.22
N ALA A 428 -1.75 -16.92 -26.90
CA ALA A 428 -2.65 -15.81 -26.60
C ALA A 428 -2.50 -15.35 -25.15
N ILE A 429 -3.01 -14.17 -24.83
CA ILE A 429 -3.18 -13.71 -23.46
C ILE A 429 -3.67 -14.95 -22.70
N THR A 430 -2.99 -15.46 -21.64
CA THR A 430 -3.46 -16.48 -20.65
C THR A 430 -3.05 -16.15 -19.22
N PHE A 431 -3.84 -15.34 -18.50
CA PHE A 431 -3.70 -15.05 -17.06
C PHE A 431 -3.67 -16.37 -16.28
N PRO A 432 -2.62 -16.71 -15.51
CA PRO A 432 -2.68 -17.80 -14.54
C PRO A 432 -3.44 -17.30 -13.32
N LEU A 433 -4.74 -17.16 -13.51
CA LEU A 433 -5.69 -16.98 -12.43
C LEU A 433 -5.63 -18.24 -11.59
N GLY A 434 -5.17 -18.09 -10.36
CA GLY A 434 -5.22 -19.18 -9.41
C GLY A 434 -6.68 -19.52 -9.18
N ASP A 435 -7.18 -20.57 -9.83
CA ASP A 435 -8.23 -21.47 -9.36
C ASP A 435 -9.27 -20.78 -8.46
N ASP A 436 -9.87 -19.71 -8.97
CA ASP A 436 -10.82 -18.87 -8.23
C ASP A 436 -12.24 -19.35 -8.56
N THR A 437 -12.45 -20.64 -8.31
CA THR A 437 -13.79 -21.16 -8.09
C THR A 437 -14.04 -21.10 -6.59
N SER A 438 -14.70 -20.03 -6.17
CA SER A 438 -15.53 -19.93 -4.96
C SER A 438 -14.96 -20.45 -3.64
N ASN A 439 -14.66 -19.53 -2.74
CA ASN A 439 -14.82 -19.78 -1.30
C ASN A 439 -15.35 -18.53 -0.59
N THR A 440 -16.35 -17.86 -1.16
CA THR A 440 -17.27 -17.04 -0.35
C THR A 440 -18.26 -17.97 0.31
N CYS A 441 -17.86 -18.54 1.44
CA CYS A 441 -18.82 -19.15 2.36
C CYS A 441 -19.30 -18.03 3.29
N HIS A 442 -20.46 -17.46 3.02
CA HIS A 442 -21.12 -16.59 3.97
C HIS A 442 -21.64 -17.48 5.09
N VAL A 443 -21.12 -17.35 6.30
CA VAL A 443 -21.79 -17.91 7.48
C VAL A 443 -23.00 -17.04 7.72
N LEU A 444 -24.14 -17.48 7.19
CA LEU A 444 -25.42 -16.80 7.35
C LEU A 444 -25.89 -17.01 8.79
N GLU A 445 -26.43 -15.97 9.40
CA GLU A 445 -27.16 -16.11 10.65
C GLU A 445 -28.44 -16.91 10.37
N GLY A 446 -28.54 -18.11 10.95
CA GLY A 446 -29.74 -18.95 10.87
C GLY A 446 -29.76 -20.07 9.82
N LEU A 447 -28.76 -20.17 8.93
CA LEU A 447 -28.69 -21.26 7.93
C LEU A 447 -27.47 -22.17 8.14
N ASN A 448 -27.64 -23.47 7.93
CA ASN A 448 -26.55 -24.43 7.82
C ASN A 448 -25.94 -24.33 6.42
N VAL A 449 -24.63 -24.10 6.35
CA VAL A 449 -23.92 -23.85 5.09
C VAL A 449 -22.99 -25.01 4.80
N LEU A 450 -23.21 -25.69 3.67
CA LEU A 450 -22.33 -26.75 3.18
C LEU A 450 -21.41 -26.15 2.11
N GLY A 451 -20.15 -25.92 2.48
CA GLY A 451 -19.11 -25.44 1.56
C GLY A 451 -18.39 -26.61 0.88
N THR A 452 -17.86 -26.40 -0.33
CA THR A 452 -17.01 -27.39 -1.00
C THR A 452 -15.56 -26.91 -1.07
N LYS A 453 -14.58 -27.83 -0.94
CA LYS A 453 -13.15 -27.53 -0.97
C LYS A 453 -12.40 -28.42 -1.97
N ARG A 454 -11.42 -27.84 -2.66
CA ARG A 454 -10.35 -28.59 -3.32
C ARG A 454 -9.18 -28.77 -2.37
N GLY A 455 -9.19 -29.83 -1.55
CA GLY A 455 -8.02 -30.46 -0.89
C GLY A 455 -7.02 -29.64 -0.03
N ASP A 456 -6.95 -28.32 -0.14
CA ASP A 456 -5.91 -27.45 0.43
C ASP A 456 -6.41 -26.81 1.74
N PRO A 457 -5.82 -27.16 2.90
CA PRO A 457 -6.18 -26.57 4.19
C PRO A 457 -5.97 -25.06 4.24
N LYS A 458 -4.96 -24.51 3.55
CA LYS A 458 -4.63 -23.07 3.57
C LYS A 458 -5.77 -22.21 3.00
N LYS A 459 -6.55 -22.76 2.06
CA LYS A 459 -7.69 -22.09 1.44
C LYS A 459 -8.98 -22.12 2.27
N THR A 460 -9.00 -22.79 3.43
CA THR A 460 -10.24 -22.97 4.21
C THR A 460 -10.15 -22.48 5.66
N HIS A 461 -8.95 -22.23 6.18
CA HIS A 461 -8.76 -21.76 7.56
C HIS A 461 -9.53 -20.46 7.89
N HIS A 462 -9.58 -19.51 6.96
CA HIS A 462 -10.29 -18.24 7.17
C HIS A 462 -11.81 -18.43 7.27
N LEU A 463 -12.39 -19.46 6.63
CA LEU A 463 -13.81 -19.78 6.72
C LEU A 463 -14.16 -20.39 8.07
N LEU A 464 -13.30 -21.29 8.57
CA LEU A 464 -13.47 -21.92 9.90
C LEU A 464 -13.25 -20.95 11.06
N ALA A 465 -12.62 -19.80 10.80
CA ALA A 465 -12.42 -18.73 11.77
C ALA A 465 -13.64 -17.78 11.88
N LEU A 466 -14.64 -17.90 11.00
CA LEU A 466 -15.84 -17.09 11.05
C LEU A 466 -16.69 -17.44 12.27
N GLU A 467 -17.35 -16.43 12.84
CA GLU A 467 -18.24 -16.57 13.98
C GLU A 467 -19.42 -17.49 13.63
N GLY A 468 -19.65 -18.53 14.43
CA GLY A 468 -20.70 -19.54 14.17
C GLY A 468 -20.34 -20.60 13.11
N ALA A 469 -19.12 -20.58 12.55
CA ALA A 469 -18.72 -21.56 11.52
C ALA A 469 -18.61 -22.98 12.06
N LYS A 470 -18.18 -23.18 13.31
CA LYS A 470 -18.02 -24.53 13.88
C LYS A 470 -19.35 -25.25 14.02
N GLU A 471 -20.43 -24.49 14.20
CA GLU A 471 -21.78 -24.98 14.42
C GLU A 471 -22.54 -25.12 13.09
N ARG A 472 -22.31 -24.21 12.13
CA ARG A 472 -23.14 -24.08 10.92
C ARG A 472 -22.43 -24.39 9.61
N LEU A 473 -21.09 -24.45 9.57
CA LEU A 473 -20.31 -24.67 8.34
C LEU A 473 -19.76 -26.09 8.28
N HIS A 474 -20.14 -26.83 7.24
CA HIS A 474 -19.56 -28.13 6.91
C HIS A 474 -18.83 -28.06 5.57
N LEU A 475 -17.58 -28.56 5.52
CA LEU A 475 -16.77 -28.53 4.31
C LEU A 475 -16.63 -29.92 3.67
N PHE A 476 -17.15 -30.07 2.46
CA PHE A 476 -17.05 -31.29 1.65
C PHE A 476 -15.94 -31.17 0.63
N LYS A 477 -15.27 -32.28 0.29
CA LYS A 477 -14.38 -32.29 -0.86
C LYS A 477 -15.22 -32.49 -2.12
N ALA A 478 -15.13 -31.56 -3.07
CA ALA A 478 -15.80 -31.72 -4.37
C ALA A 478 -14.97 -31.13 -5.52
N SER A 479 -15.20 -31.62 -6.74
CA SER A 479 -14.52 -31.22 -7.97
C SER A 479 -15.52 -30.94 -9.08
N LEU A 480 -15.42 -29.76 -9.71
CA LEU A 480 -16.31 -29.35 -10.81
C LEU A 480 -16.29 -30.31 -12.00
N LEU A 481 -15.18 -30.98 -12.25
CA LEU A 481 -15.01 -31.83 -13.44
C LEU A 481 -15.37 -33.30 -13.22
N GLU A 482 -15.61 -33.67 -11.96
CA GLU A 482 -16.02 -35.02 -11.56
C GLU A 482 -17.54 -35.08 -11.38
N GLU A 483 -18.21 -35.85 -12.23
CA GLU A 483 -19.65 -36.06 -12.17
C GLU A 483 -20.05 -36.69 -10.82
N GLY A 484 -21.17 -36.23 -10.24
CA GLY A 484 -21.66 -36.71 -8.94
C GLY A 484 -20.84 -36.28 -7.73
N SER A 485 -19.74 -35.54 -7.92
CA SER A 485 -18.88 -35.08 -6.82
C SER A 485 -19.59 -34.12 -5.84
N PHE A 486 -20.71 -33.52 -6.24
CA PHE A 486 -21.50 -32.62 -5.40
C PHE A 486 -22.74 -33.29 -4.79
N ASP A 487 -23.08 -34.52 -5.18
CA ASP A 487 -24.30 -35.22 -4.76
C ASP A 487 -24.40 -35.25 -3.22
N ALA A 488 -23.31 -35.64 -2.53
CA ALA A 488 -23.27 -35.70 -1.06
C ALA A 488 -23.31 -34.34 -0.37
N ALA A 489 -22.85 -33.28 -1.02
CA ALA A 489 -22.86 -31.92 -0.46
C ALA A 489 -24.18 -31.19 -0.72
N ILE A 490 -24.96 -31.63 -1.70
CA ILE A 490 -26.25 -31.04 -2.08
C ILE A 490 -27.42 -31.81 -1.46
N ASP A 491 -27.22 -33.09 -1.12
CA ASP A 491 -28.25 -33.88 -0.44
C ASP A 491 -28.72 -33.20 0.86
N GLY A 492 -30.04 -32.98 0.96
CA GLY A 492 -30.67 -32.30 2.08
C GLY A 492 -30.59 -30.76 2.05
N CYS A 493 -29.94 -30.14 1.06
CA CYS A 493 -29.92 -28.68 0.92
C CYS A 493 -31.25 -28.13 0.39
N ASP A 494 -31.72 -27.02 0.97
CA ASP A 494 -32.87 -26.25 0.48
C ASP A 494 -32.55 -25.42 -0.77
N GLY A 495 -31.29 -25.07 -0.98
CA GLY A 495 -30.83 -24.22 -2.08
C GLY A 495 -29.35 -24.36 -2.35
N VAL A 496 -28.93 -23.99 -3.56
CA VAL A 496 -27.54 -24.06 -3.99
C VAL A 496 -27.07 -22.73 -4.57
N PHE A 497 -25.98 -22.19 -4.03
CA PHE A 497 -25.29 -21.01 -4.55
C PHE A 497 -24.09 -21.47 -5.39
N HIS A 498 -24.24 -21.50 -6.72
CA HIS A 498 -23.17 -21.91 -7.61
C HIS A 498 -22.31 -20.71 -8.02
N THR A 499 -21.25 -20.47 -7.26
CA THR A 499 -20.26 -19.40 -7.48
C THR A 499 -18.98 -19.89 -8.17
N ALA A 500 -18.88 -21.20 -8.40
CA ALA A 500 -17.66 -21.89 -8.81
C ALA A 500 -17.51 -21.90 -10.33
N SER A 501 -16.56 -21.15 -10.89
CA SER A 501 -16.30 -21.19 -12.34
C SER A 501 -14.83 -20.89 -12.65
N PRO A 502 -14.19 -21.63 -13.57
CA PRO A 502 -12.82 -21.35 -13.96
C PRO A 502 -12.74 -19.95 -14.56
N PHE A 503 -11.71 -19.21 -14.16
CA PHE A 503 -11.46 -17.86 -14.62
C PHE A 503 -10.04 -17.83 -15.15
N PHE A 504 -9.85 -17.47 -16.42
CA PHE A 504 -8.60 -17.15 -17.11
C PHE A 504 -8.99 -16.10 -18.17
N PHE A 505 -8.44 -14.87 -18.27
CA PHE A 505 -9.01 -13.95 -19.29
C PHE A 505 -8.64 -14.32 -20.76
N ALA A 506 -8.06 -15.50 -20.94
CA ALA A 506 -6.80 -15.55 -21.61
C ALA A 506 -6.46 -17.05 -21.70
N THR A 507 -6.27 -17.59 -22.91
CA THR A 507 -6.41 -18.98 -23.37
C THR A 507 -5.39 -19.47 -24.41
N ASN A 508 -4.53 -20.45 -24.14
CA ASN A 508 -3.78 -21.19 -25.18
C ASN A 508 -4.69 -22.09 -26.01
N ASP A 509 -5.61 -22.70 -25.30
CA ASP A 509 -6.66 -23.56 -25.77
C ASP A 509 -7.93 -23.17 -25.02
N PRO A 510 -8.60 -22.08 -25.45
CA PRO A 510 -9.75 -21.52 -24.73
C PRO A 510 -10.91 -22.51 -24.60
N GLU A 511 -10.97 -23.48 -25.52
CA GLU A 511 -11.96 -24.54 -25.46
C GLU A 511 -11.68 -25.48 -24.29
N ALA A 512 -10.46 -26.05 -24.21
CA ALA A 512 -10.10 -27.03 -23.19
C ALA A 512 -9.91 -26.43 -21.79
N GLU A 513 -9.44 -25.20 -21.69
CA GLU A 513 -9.01 -24.61 -20.41
C GLU A 513 -10.08 -23.73 -19.74
N LEU A 514 -11.04 -23.19 -20.51
CA LEU A 514 -12.00 -22.20 -20.00
C LEU A 514 -13.45 -22.49 -20.37
N ILE A 515 -13.75 -22.75 -21.64
CA ILE A 515 -15.13 -22.95 -22.12
C ILE A 515 -15.65 -24.31 -21.62
N ALA A 516 -15.03 -25.42 -22.04
CA ALA A 516 -15.51 -26.76 -21.67
C ALA A 516 -15.54 -26.99 -20.15
N PRO A 517 -14.52 -26.57 -19.36
CA PRO A 517 -14.58 -26.68 -17.90
C PRO A 517 -15.69 -25.86 -17.25
N ALA A 518 -15.99 -24.65 -17.74
CA ALA A 518 -17.07 -23.83 -17.18
C ALA A 518 -18.45 -24.42 -17.47
N LEU A 519 -18.69 -24.89 -18.71
CA LEU A 519 -19.94 -25.54 -19.09
C LEU A 519 -20.12 -26.85 -18.29
N LYS A 520 -19.12 -27.73 -18.33
CA LYS A 520 -19.17 -29.01 -17.64
C LYS A 520 -19.32 -28.83 -16.13
N GLY A 521 -18.57 -27.91 -15.52
CA GLY A 521 -18.69 -27.60 -14.10
C GLY A 521 -20.07 -27.13 -13.70
N THR A 522 -20.66 -26.24 -14.50
CA THR A 522 -22.02 -25.73 -14.25
C THR A 522 -23.07 -26.84 -14.37
N LEU A 523 -22.98 -27.66 -15.42
CA LEU A 523 -23.92 -28.77 -15.64
C LEU A 523 -23.79 -29.85 -14.57
N ASN A 524 -22.58 -30.22 -14.16
CA ASN A 524 -22.36 -31.22 -13.10
C ASN A 524 -23.01 -30.82 -11.77
N VAL A 525 -22.95 -29.53 -11.41
CA VAL A 525 -23.62 -29.02 -10.20
C VAL A 525 -25.14 -29.06 -10.38
N LEU A 526 -25.66 -28.62 -11.53
CA LEU A 526 -27.10 -28.66 -11.81
C LEU A 526 -27.66 -30.08 -11.90
N GLU A 527 -26.89 -31.05 -12.41
CA GLU A 527 -27.24 -32.47 -12.39
C GLU A 527 -27.36 -32.99 -10.95
N SER A 528 -26.43 -32.60 -10.09
CA SER A 528 -26.49 -32.93 -8.66
C SER A 528 -27.71 -32.30 -7.98
N CYS A 529 -28.04 -31.04 -8.32
CA CYS A 529 -29.28 -30.39 -7.87
C CYS A 529 -30.53 -31.10 -8.38
N ALA A 530 -30.55 -31.55 -9.64
CA ALA A 530 -31.70 -32.25 -10.23
C ALA A 530 -31.96 -33.61 -9.57
N LYS A 531 -30.91 -34.28 -9.06
CA LYS A 531 -31.04 -35.53 -8.29
C LYS A 531 -31.58 -35.27 -6.88
N ALA A 532 -31.28 -34.12 -6.29
CA ALA A 532 -31.65 -33.79 -4.92
C ALA A 532 -33.09 -33.24 -4.83
N SER A 533 -34.01 -34.05 -4.31
CA SER A 533 -35.42 -33.65 -4.15
C SER A 533 -35.65 -32.48 -3.17
N SER A 534 -34.66 -32.12 -2.34
CA SER A 534 -34.74 -31.05 -1.35
C SER A 534 -34.46 -29.66 -1.91
N VAL A 535 -33.77 -29.55 -3.06
CA VAL A 535 -33.33 -28.25 -3.61
C VAL A 535 -34.51 -27.51 -4.20
N LYS A 536 -34.85 -26.35 -3.61
CA LYS A 536 -35.96 -25.49 -4.05
C LYS A 536 -35.53 -24.52 -5.12
N ARG A 537 -34.30 -23.98 -5.02
CA ARG A 537 -33.78 -22.93 -5.91
C ARG A 537 -32.26 -23.02 -6.05
N VAL A 538 -31.78 -22.74 -7.25
CA VAL A 538 -30.35 -22.56 -7.55
C VAL A 538 -30.09 -21.09 -7.87
N VAL A 539 -29.14 -20.49 -7.15
CA VAL A 539 -28.63 -19.15 -7.45
C VAL A 539 -27.26 -19.29 -8.11
N LEU A 540 -27.17 -18.94 -9.40
CA LEU A 540 -25.96 -19.04 -10.20
C LEU A 540 -25.23 -17.70 -10.27
N THR A 541 -23.92 -17.69 -10.01
CA THR A 541 -23.06 -16.53 -10.24
C THR A 541 -22.46 -16.56 -11.64
N SER A 542 -22.97 -15.68 -12.50
CA SER A 542 -22.41 -15.43 -13.83
C SER A 542 -21.55 -14.16 -13.79
N SER A 543 -21.64 -13.27 -14.78
CA SER A 543 -20.91 -12.00 -14.83
C SER A 543 -21.61 -11.00 -15.74
N VAL A 544 -21.40 -9.70 -15.54
CA VAL A 544 -21.75 -8.67 -16.56
C VAL A 544 -21.07 -8.95 -17.91
N ALA A 545 -19.99 -9.72 -17.92
CA ALA A 545 -19.38 -10.21 -19.15
C ALA A 545 -20.36 -11.01 -20.02
N SER A 546 -21.38 -11.70 -19.49
CA SER A 546 -22.39 -12.38 -20.32
C SER A 546 -23.54 -11.47 -20.81
N VAL A 547 -23.49 -10.18 -20.45
CA VAL A 547 -24.54 -9.20 -20.72
C VAL A 547 -24.10 -8.17 -21.77
N ALA A 548 -22.94 -7.54 -21.58
CA ALA A 548 -22.63 -6.26 -22.22
C ALA A 548 -21.85 -6.33 -23.56
N ILE A 549 -21.27 -7.48 -23.94
CA ILE A 549 -20.31 -7.58 -25.06
C ILE A 549 -20.97 -8.18 -26.31
N ASN A 550 -21.62 -7.34 -27.11
CA ASN A 550 -22.39 -7.79 -28.29
C ASN A 550 -22.12 -6.99 -29.58
N GLY A 551 -21.01 -6.26 -29.63
CA GLY A 551 -20.62 -5.47 -30.79
C GLY A 551 -21.39 -4.16 -30.97
N ARG A 552 -22.37 -3.86 -30.11
CA ARG A 552 -23.01 -2.54 -30.06
C ARG A 552 -22.06 -1.53 -29.43
N PRO A 553 -21.97 -0.30 -29.96
CA PRO A 553 -21.16 0.74 -29.34
C PRO A 553 -21.74 1.10 -27.97
N LEU A 554 -20.90 1.00 -26.93
CA LEU A 554 -21.23 1.44 -25.58
C LEU A 554 -20.94 2.95 -25.51
N THR A 555 -22.00 3.77 -25.51
CA THR A 555 -21.91 5.23 -25.38
C THR A 555 -22.61 5.68 -24.08
N PRO A 556 -22.43 6.94 -23.63
CA PRO A 556 -23.01 7.42 -22.37
C PRO A 556 -24.54 7.36 -22.32
N GLU A 557 -25.20 7.35 -23.48
CA GLU A 557 -26.66 7.27 -23.63
C GLU A 557 -27.19 5.83 -23.56
N VAL A 558 -26.31 4.83 -23.65
CA VAL A 558 -26.70 3.41 -23.60
C VAL A 558 -26.81 2.96 -22.14
N VAL A 559 -27.99 2.47 -21.79
CA VAL A 559 -28.25 1.78 -20.53
C VAL A 559 -28.35 0.29 -20.81
N VAL A 560 -27.39 -0.48 -20.29
CA VAL A 560 -27.37 -1.94 -20.33
C VAL A 560 -28.22 -2.48 -19.18
N ASP A 561 -29.07 -3.46 -19.42
CA ASP A 561 -29.88 -4.12 -18.39
C ASP A 561 -29.81 -5.65 -18.54
N GLU A 562 -30.57 -6.36 -17.71
CA GLU A 562 -30.55 -7.83 -17.66
C GLU A 562 -31.15 -8.52 -18.90
N THR A 563 -31.77 -7.76 -19.80
CA THR A 563 -32.31 -8.29 -21.07
C THR A 563 -31.23 -8.48 -22.13
N TRP A 564 -30.07 -7.83 -21.96
CA TRP A 564 -28.96 -7.90 -22.89
C TRP A 564 -28.17 -9.20 -22.76
N TRP A 565 -27.69 -9.71 -23.88
CA TRP A 565 -26.76 -10.84 -23.92
C TRP A 565 -25.53 -10.48 -24.72
N SER A 566 -24.39 -10.97 -24.26
CA SER A 566 -23.15 -10.95 -25.05
C SER A 566 -23.31 -11.86 -26.27
N ASP A 567 -22.77 -11.41 -27.41
CA ASP A 567 -22.93 -12.11 -28.67
C ASP A 567 -21.82 -13.14 -28.88
N ILE A 568 -22.21 -14.41 -29.05
CA ILE A 568 -21.29 -15.55 -29.13
C ILE A 568 -20.33 -15.42 -30.33
N GLU A 569 -20.83 -15.03 -31.50
CA GLU A 569 -20.03 -14.93 -32.72
C GLU A 569 -19.06 -13.76 -32.66
N PHE A 570 -19.53 -12.62 -32.15
CA PHE A 570 -18.72 -11.44 -31.91
C PHE A 570 -17.61 -11.73 -30.91
N CYS A 571 -17.93 -12.37 -29.78
CA CYS A 571 -16.94 -12.75 -28.77
C CYS A 571 -15.86 -13.68 -29.34
N ARG A 572 -16.23 -14.65 -30.19
CA ARG A 572 -15.25 -15.50 -30.91
C ARG A 572 -14.38 -14.68 -31.84
N LYS A 573 -14.99 -13.75 -32.60
CA LYS A 573 -14.28 -12.90 -33.57
C LYS A 573 -13.21 -12.03 -32.91
N ILE A 574 -13.51 -11.44 -31.75
CA ILE A 574 -12.56 -10.59 -31.00
C ILE A 574 -11.72 -11.38 -29.99
N GLN A 575 -11.84 -12.72 -29.99
CA GLN A 575 -11.13 -13.61 -29.07
C GLN A 575 -11.38 -13.31 -27.58
N ALA A 576 -12.57 -12.83 -27.22
CA ALA A 576 -12.99 -12.56 -25.85
C ALA A 576 -13.44 -13.85 -25.14
N TRP A 577 -12.50 -14.77 -24.91
CA TRP A 577 -12.78 -16.15 -24.49
C TRP A 577 -13.48 -16.26 -23.12
N TYR A 578 -13.16 -15.41 -22.16
CA TYR A 578 -13.86 -15.39 -20.86
C TYR A 578 -15.32 -15.00 -20.98
N VAL A 579 -15.59 -13.96 -21.77
CA VAL A 579 -16.93 -13.46 -22.08
C VAL A 579 -17.74 -14.58 -22.73
N LEU A 580 -17.14 -15.27 -23.70
CA LEU A 580 -17.74 -16.41 -24.38
C LEU A 580 -18.03 -17.57 -23.41
N SER A 581 -17.08 -17.96 -22.57
CA SER A 581 -17.24 -19.04 -21.58
C SER A 581 -18.38 -18.77 -20.61
N LYS A 582 -18.45 -17.56 -20.02
CA LYS A 582 -19.54 -17.17 -19.12
C LYS A 582 -20.90 -17.14 -19.82
N THR A 583 -20.95 -16.63 -21.04
CA THR A 583 -22.18 -16.57 -21.84
C THR A 583 -22.71 -17.97 -22.15
N LEU A 584 -21.83 -18.88 -22.60
CA LEU A 584 -22.21 -20.26 -22.93
C LEU A 584 -22.58 -21.08 -21.68
N ALA A 585 -21.87 -20.91 -20.57
CA ALA A 585 -22.19 -21.60 -19.32
C ALA A 585 -23.55 -21.15 -18.75
N GLU A 586 -23.84 -19.85 -18.80
CA GLU A 586 -25.14 -19.32 -18.37
C GLU A 586 -26.29 -19.78 -19.29
N ASP A 587 -26.11 -19.75 -20.61
CA ASP A 587 -27.09 -20.27 -21.57
C ASP A 587 -27.35 -21.78 -21.37
N ALA A 588 -26.29 -22.57 -21.15
CA ALA A 588 -26.41 -23.99 -20.84
C ALA A 588 -27.17 -24.23 -19.52
N ALA A 589 -26.91 -23.43 -18.48
CA ALA A 589 -27.63 -23.50 -17.22
C ALA A 589 -29.12 -23.22 -17.39
N TRP A 590 -29.49 -22.17 -18.16
CA TRP A 590 -30.90 -21.86 -18.44
C TRP A 590 -31.61 -22.98 -19.20
N LYS A 591 -30.95 -23.55 -20.22
CA LYS A 591 -31.50 -24.68 -20.99
C LYS A 591 -31.72 -25.90 -20.11
N PHE A 592 -30.73 -26.26 -19.30
CA PHE A 592 -30.80 -27.39 -18.39
C PHE A 592 -31.85 -27.19 -17.31
N ALA A 593 -31.89 -26.01 -16.67
CA ALA A 593 -32.87 -25.70 -15.63
C ALA A 593 -34.30 -25.78 -16.18
N LYS A 594 -34.53 -25.27 -17.40
CA LYS A 594 -35.82 -25.40 -18.08
C LYS A 594 -36.19 -26.86 -18.37
N GLU A 595 -35.23 -27.69 -18.79
CA GLU A 595 -35.46 -29.11 -19.07
C GLU A 595 -35.80 -29.91 -17.79
N LYS A 596 -35.09 -29.64 -16.69
CA LYS A 596 -35.25 -30.37 -15.42
C LYS A 596 -36.26 -29.75 -14.46
N GLY A 597 -36.82 -28.59 -14.79
CA GLY A 597 -37.75 -27.86 -13.92
C GLY A 597 -37.10 -27.26 -12.67
N ILE A 598 -35.83 -26.86 -12.75
CA ILE A 598 -35.11 -26.21 -11.66
C ILE A 598 -35.46 -24.72 -11.63
N ASP A 599 -35.81 -24.18 -10.46
CA ASP A 599 -35.92 -22.73 -10.24
C ASP A 599 -34.52 -22.10 -10.20
N LEU A 600 -34.18 -21.34 -11.24
CA LEU A 600 -32.86 -20.74 -11.43
C LEU A 600 -32.95 -19.22 -11.38
N VAL A 601 -32.10 -18.62 -10.54
CA VAL A 601 -31.85 -17.17 -10.50
C VAL A 601 -30.38 -16.91 -10.77
N VAL A 602 -30.05 -15.93 -11.60
CA VAL A 602 -28.67 -15.61 -11.99
C VAL A 602 -28.27 -14.23 -11.46
N ILE A 603 -27.12 -14.17 -10.81
CA ILE A 603 -26.46 -12.93 -10.39
C ILE A 603 -25.29 -12.65 -11.34
N ASN A 604 -25.29 -11.48 -11.98
CA ASN A 604 -24.28 -11.04 -12.94
C ASN A 604 -23.46 -9.89 -12.32
N PRO A 605 -22.41 -10.17 -11.52
CA PRO A 605 -21.55 -9.13 -10.98
C PRO A 605 -20.57 -8.56 -12.02
N ALA A 606 -20.25 -7.27 -11.87
CA ALA A 606 -19.09 -6.64 -12.50
C ALA A 606 -17.82 -6.84 -11.65
N MET A 607 -16.83 -5.94 -11.73
CA MET A 607 -15.60 -6.06 -10.94
C MET A 607 -15.92 -5.94 -9.45
N VAL A 608 -15.64 -6.99 -8.69
CA VAL A 608 -16.02 -7.08 -7.27
C VAL A 608 -14.88 -6.60 -6.38
N ILE A 609 -15.13 -5.54 -5.62
CA ILE A 609 -14.16 -4.89 -4.75
C ILE A 609 -14.65 -4.86 -3.30
N GLY A 610 -13.73 -4.83 -2.34
CA GLY A 610 -14.05 -4.76 -0.92
C GLY A 610 -13.08 -5.56 -0.05
N PRO A 611 -13.38 -5.70 1.25
CA PRO A 611 -12.53 -6.45 2.18
C PRO A 611 -12.33 -7.90 1.73
N LEU A 612 -11.08 -8.35 1.69
CA LEU A 612 -10.72 -9.74 1.38
C LEU A 612 -10.75 -10.55 2.67
N LEU A 613 -11.65 -11.54 2.74
CA LEU A 613 -11.68 -12.51 3.86
C LEU A 613 -10.64 -13.62 3.66
N GLN A 614 -10.33 -13.92 2.41
CA GLN A 614 -9.34 -14.89 2.00
C GLN A 614 -7.93 -14.28 2.02
N PRO A 615 -6.88 -15.08 2.26
CA PRO A 615 -5.49 -14.61 2.31
C PRO A 615 -4.89 -14.33 0.91
N THR A 616 -5.63 -14.58 -0.17
CA THR A 616 -5.20 -14.45 -1.56
C THR A 616 -5.86 -13.26 -2.25
N LEU A 617 -5.10 -12.54 -3.07
CA LEU A 617 -5.61 -11.43 -3.86
C LEU A 617 -6.52 -11.96 -4.97
N ASN A 618 -7.68 -11.33 -5.17
CA ASN A 618 -8.52 -11.58 -6.34
C ASN A 618 -8.15 -10.61 -7.48
N THR A 619 -8.61 -10.91 -8.68
CA THR A 619 -8.32 -10.15 -9.90
C THR A 619 -8.69 -8.68 -9.81
N SER A 620 -9.85 -8.37 -9.22
CA SER A 620 -10.34 -7.00 -9.11
C SER A 620 -9.50 -6.18 -8.14
N ALA A 621 -9.05 -6.78 -7.03
CA ALA A 621 -8.12 -6.18 -6.10
C ALA A 621 -6.70 -6.06 -6.70
N GLU A 622 -6.28 -7.01 -7.53
CA GLU A 622 -5.01 -6.94 -8.27
C GLU A 622 -4.98 -5.77 -9.26
N ALA A 623 -6.08 -5.52 -9.98
CA ALA A 623 -6.19 -4.37 -10.88
C ALA A 623 -5.96 -3.03 -10.14
N ILE A 624 -6.53 -2.89 -8.94
CA ILE A 624 -6.31 -1.70 -8.08
C ILE A 624 -4.88 -1.67 -7.53
N LEU A 625 -4.36 -2.80 -7.06
CA LEU A 625 -3.00 -2.90 -6.52
C LEU A 625 -1.94 -2.53 -7.57
N ASN A 626 -2.16 -2.89 -8.83
CA ASN A 626 -1.26 -2.54 -9.93
C ASN A 626 -1.19 -1.03 -10.18
N LEU A 627 -2.31 -0.31 -10.04
CA LEU A 627 -2.31 1.16 -10.12
C LEU A 627 -1.52 1.78 -8.96
N ILE A 628 -1.65 1.20 -7.76
CA ILE A 628 -0.98 1.68 -6.54
C ILE A 628 0.52 1.39 -6.55
N ASN A 629 0.95 0.26 -7.13
CA ASN A 629 2.34 -0.19 -7.15
C ASN A 629 3.22 0.50 -8.22
N GLY A 630 2.83 1.69 -8.69
CA GLY A 630 3.67 2.54 -9.53
C GLY A 630 3.67 2.19 -11.01
N ALA A 631 2.54 1.68 -11.54
CA ALA A 631 2.37 1.59 -12.99
C ALA A 631 2.60 2.95 -13.66
N GLU A 632 3.25 2.98 -14.83
CA GLU A 632 3.47 4.23 -15.58
C GLU A 632 2.20 4.71 -16.29
N THR A 633 1.36 3.76 -16.72
CA THR A 633 0.10 4.02 -17.41
C THR A 633 -1.05 3.23 -16.79
N TYR A 634 -2.28 3.71 -16.98
CA TYR A 634 -3.50 2.99 -16.64
C TYR A 634 -4.26 2.54 -17.91
N PRO A 635 -5.04 1.44 -17.86
CA PRO A 635 -5.77 0.92 -19.01
C PRO A 635 -6.83 1.91 -19.55
N ASN A 636 -7.05 1.91 -20.86
CA ASN A 636 -8.13 2.66 -21.49
C ASN A 636 -9.42 1.83 -21.48
N GLY A 637 -10.17 1.85 -20.38
CA GLY A 637 -11.36 1.02 -20.25
C GLY A 637 -12.37 1.55 -19.24
N SER A 638 -13.64 1.58 -19.64
CA SER A 638 -14.78 1.84 -18.75
C SER A 638 -15.35 0.50 -18.28
N VAL A 639 -15.28 0.22 -16.98
CA VAL A 639 -15.73 -1.05 -16.40
C VAL A 639 -16.66 -0.82 -15.21
N GLY A 640 -17.60 -1.75 -15.02
CA GLY A 640 -18.48 -1.75 -13.86
C GLY A 640 -17.75 -2.20 -12.60
N TRP A 641 -18.07 -1.58 -11.48
CA TRP A 641 -17.57 -1.90 -10.14
C TRP A 641 -18.73 -2.18 -9.20
N VAL A 642 -18.53 -3.06 -8.21
CA VAL A 642 -19.53 -3.36 -7.19
C VAL A 642 -18.88 -3.84 -5.89
N ASN A 643 -19.43 -3.43 -4.75
CA ASN A 643 -18.97 -3.90 -3.45
C ASN A 643 -19.30 -5.40 -3.22
N VAL A 644 -18.34 -6.16 -2.69
CA VAL A 644 -18.48 -7.59 -2.36
C VAL A 644 -19.66 -7.87 -1.43
N LYS A 645 -19.97 -6.96 -0.50
CA LYS A 645 -21.12 -7.09 0.41
C LYS A 645 -22.45 -7.00 -0.33
N SER A 646 -22.56 -6.09 -1.30
CA SER A 646 -23.76 -5.94 -2.12
C SER A 646 -24.00 -7.18 -2.98
N VAL A 647 -22.92 -7.75 -3.54
CA VAL A 647 -23.01 -9.02 -4.29
C VAL A 647 -23.43 -10.17 -3.37
N ALA A 648 -22.84 -10.29 -2.18
CA ALA A 648 -23.20 -11.31 -1.20
C ALA A 648 -24.69 -11.23 -0.80
N ASN A 649 -25.15 -10.03 -0.44
CA ASN A 649 -26.54 -9.78 -0.09
C ASN A 649 -27.49 -10.11 -1.26
N ALA A 650 -27.10 -9.78 -2.50
CA ALA A 650 -27.92 -10.11 -3.67
C ALA A 650 -28.09 -11.61 -3.87
N HIS A 651 -27.06 -12.43 -3.58
CA HIS A 651 -27.21 -13.88 -3.62
C HIS A 651 -28.25 -14.33 -2.60
N ILE A 652 -28.11 -13.91 -1.34
CA ILE A 652 -29.02 -14.28 -0.25
C ILE A 652 -30.46 -13.88 -0.59
N GLN A 653 -30.66 -12.63 -0.98
CA GLN A 653 -31.97 -12.09 -1.31
C GLN A 653 -32.59 -12.78 -2.53
N ALA A 654 -31.79 -13.12 -3.54
CA ALA A 654 -32.27 -13.90 -4.68
C ALA A 654 -32.74 -15.30 -4.30
N PHE A 655 -32.17 -15.89 -3.24
CA PHE A 655 -32.65 -17.15 -2.70
C PHE A 655 -33.90 -16.98 -1.83
N GLU A 656 -33.90 -16.01 -0.91
CA GLU A 656 -34.95 -15.85 0.10
C GLU A 656 -36.24 -15.21 -0.45
N ILE A 657 -36.14 -14.27 -1.39
CA ILE A 657 -37.31 -13.57 -1.94
C ILE A 657 -38.02 -14.50 -2.94
N PRO A 658 -39.25 -14.96 -2.67
CA PRO A 658 -39.92 -15.92 -3.54
C PRO A 658 -40.15 -15.40 -4.97
N SER A 659 -40.37 -14.09 -5.12
CA SER A 659 -40.58 -13.43 -6.41
C SER A 659 -39.30 -13.14 -7.20
N ALA A 660 -38.11 -13.39 -6.63
CA ALA A 660 -36.86 -13.20 -7.35
C ALA A 660 -36.79 -14.15 -8.55
N SER A 661 -36.48 -13.63 -9.74
CA SER A 661 -36.47 -14.42 -10.97
C SER A 661 -35.60 -13.81 -12.09
N GLY A 662 -35.09 -14.69 -12.94
CA GLY A 662 -34.26 -14.30 -14.09
C GLY A 662 -32.85 -13.90 -13.67
N ARG A 663 -32.32 -12.87 -14.33
CA ARG A 663 -30.95 -12.36 -14.16
C ARG A 663 -30.95 -11.04 -13.38
N TYR A 664 -29.87 -10.72 -12.68
CA TYR A 664 -29.68 -9.47 -11.92
C TYR A 664 -28.28 -8.91 -12.15
N CYS A 665 -28.18 -7.70 -12.73
CA CYS A 665 -26.90 -7.02 -12.91
C CYS A 665 -26.46 -6.38 -11.60
N MET A 666 -25.28 -6.75 -11.09
CA MET A 666 -24.70 -6.15 -9.89
C MET A 666 -23.60 -5.19 -10.29
N VAL A 667 -23.99 -3.94 -10.56
CA VAL A 667 -23.09 -2.83 -10.94
C VAL A 667 -23.49 -1.59 -10.19
N GLU A 668 -22.61 -1.13 -9.30
CA GLU A 668 -22.78 0.09 -8.52
C GLU A 668 -22.43 1.32 -9.36
N GLU A 669 -21.33 1.26 -10.11
CA GLU A 669 -20.88 2.35 -10.96
C GLU A 669 -20.06 1.82 -12.13
N VAL A 670 -20.20 2.44 -13.31
CA VAL A 670 -19.28 2.24 -14.44
C VAL A 670 -18.28 3.38 -14.43
N ALA A 671 -17.04 3.09 -14.08
CA ALA A 671 -15.96 4.06 -14.01
C ALA A 671 -14.89 3.75 -15.05
N HIS A 672 -14.30 4.79 -15.62
CA HIS A 672 -13.07 4.70 -16.38
C HIS A 672 -11.90 4.54 -15.41
N TYR A 673 -10.84 3.84 -15.80
CA TYR A 673 -9.63 3.71 -14.97
C TYR A 673 -9.01 5.05 -14.57
N ALA A 674 -9.25 6.11 -15.36
CA ALA A 674 -8.86 7.47 -15.02
C ALA A 674 -9.56 7.97 -13.74
N ASP A 675 -10.87 7.71 -13.61
CA ASP A 675 -11.62 8.08 -12.40
C ASP A 675 -11.10 7.27 -11.19
N ILE A 676 -10.79 5.99 -11.40
CA ILE A 676 -10.23 5.14 -10.35
C ILE A 676 -8.88 5.67 -9.87
N VAL A 677 -7.99 6.05 -10.80
CA VAL A 677 -6.70 6.68 -10.47
C VAL A 677 -6.90 7.99 -9.72
N GLU A 678 -7.84 8.83 -10.15
CA GLU A 678 -8.18 10.07 -9.47
C GLU A 678 -8.64 9.83 -8.03
N ILE A 679 -9.55 8.86 -7.83
CA ILE A 679 -10.03 8.49 -6.50
C ILE A 679 -8.90 7.93 -5.64
N LEU A 680 -8.04 7.06 -6.19
CA LEU A 680 -6.87 6.55 -5.49
C LEU A 680 -5.91 7.68 -5.11
N GLY A 681 -5.74 8.69 -5.96
CA GLY A 681 -4.90 9.86 -5.69
C GLY A 681 -5.43 10.68 -4.54
N LYS A 682 -6.75 10.83 -4.44
CA LYS A 682 -7.43 11.49 -3.32
C LYS A 682 -7.29 10.68 -2.02
N LEU A 683 -7.47 9.36 -2.07
CA LEU A 683 -7.43 8.49 -0.89
C LEU A 683 -6.01 8.20 -0.38
N TYR A 684 -5.03 8.18 -1.29
CA TYR A 684 -3.64 7.82 -1.02
C TYR A 684 -2.65 8.81 -1.67
N PRO A 685 -2.63 10.09 -1.27
CA PRO A 685 -1.84 11.15 -1.94
C PRO A 685 -0.32 10.91 -1.94
N SER A 686 0.16 10.04 -1.04
CA SER A 686 1.57 9.65 -0.93
C SER A 686 2.01 8.59 -1.93
N HIS A 687 1.08 7.95 -2.66
CA HIS A 687 1.40 6.90 -3.64
C HIS A 687 1.60 7.52 -5.02
N LYS A 688 2.61 7.02 -5.74
CA LYS A 688 2.86 7.40 -7.13
C LYS A 688 1.93 6.61 -8.04
N LEU A 689 0.88 7.27 -8.53
CA LEU A 689 -0.11 6.69 -9.43
C LEU A 689 0.20 7.02 -10.90
N PRO A 690 -0.26 6.21 -11.87
CA PRO A 690 -0.08 6.49 -13.29
C PRO A 690 -0.81 7.77 -13.72
N GLU A 691 -0.11 8.69 -14.37
CA GLU A 691 -0.69 9.98 -14.83
C GLU A 691 -1.26 9.91 -16.25
N LYS A 692 -1.00 8.82 -16.98
CA LYS A 692 -1.35 8.70 -18.40
C LYS A 692 -2.13 7.43 -18.69
N CYS A 693 -3.13 7.56 -19.55
CA CYS A 693 -3.79 6.42 -20.18
C CYS A 693 -2.84 5.75 -21.19
N VAL A 694 -3.01 4.45 -21.43
CA VAL A 694 -2.30 3.73 -22.51
C VAL A 694 -2.61 4.27 -23.91
N ASP A 695 -3.77 4.89 -24.10
CA ASP A 695 -4.21 5.48 -25.36
C ASP A 695 -4.50 6.98 -25.22
N GLU A 696 -4.31 7.75 -26.30
CA GLU A 696 -4.63 9.18 -26.33
C GLU A 696 -6.14 9.47 -26.28
N LYS A 697 -6.97 8.58 -26.85
CA LYS A 697 -8.42 8.75 -26.91
C LYS A 697 -9.10 7.85 -25.88
N LEU A 698 -9.68 8.48 -24.85
CA LEU A 698 -10.40 7.77 -23.80
C LEU A 698 -11.67 7.08 -24.33
N MET A 699 -11.90 5.85 -23.86
CA MET A 699 -13.16 5.15 -24.12
C MET A 699 -14.31 5.85 -23.38
N PRO A 700 -15.48 6.02 -24.01
CA PRO A 700 -16.65 6.59 -23.35
C PRO A 700 -17.12 5.70 -22.19
N LYS A 701 -17.75 6.33 -21.19
CA LYS A 701 -18.52 5.62 -20.16
C LYS A 701 -19.87 5.19 -20.74
N TYR A 702 -20.48 4.18 -20.12
CA TYR A 702 -21.85 3.72 -20.40
C TYR A 702 -22.55 3.47 -19.07
N GLN A 703 -23.84 3.16 -19.10
CA GLN A 703 -24.63 2.93 -17.88
C GLN A 703 -25.11 1.49 -17.79
N VAL A 704 -25.28 1.00 -16.57
CA VAL A 704 -25.94 -0.29 -16.29
C VAL A 704 -27.12 0.00 -15.36
N SER A 705 -28.31 -0.49 -15.71
CA SER A 705 -29.53 -0.32 -14.91
C SER A 705 -29.39 -1.00 -13.54
N GLN A 706 -29.84 -0.30 -12.49
CA GLN A 706 -29.89 -0.82 -11.13
C GLN A 706 -31.31 -1.16 -10.67
N GLU A 707 -32.32 -0.89 -11.49
CA GLU A 707 -33.72 -0.98 -11.10
C GLU A 707 -34.11 -2.40 -10.68
N LYS A 708 -33.62 -3.41 -11.42
CA LYS A 708 -33.91 -4.80 -11.07
C LYS A 708 -33.17 -5.25 -9.81
N ALA A 709 -31.90 -4.86 -9.64
CA ALA A 709 -31.15 -5.15 -8.41
C ALA A 709 -31.81 -4.54 -7.15
N LYS A 710 -32.40 -3.34 -7.26
CA LYS A 710 -33.16 -2.71 -6.17
C LYS A 710 -34.38 -3.53 -5.74
N THR A 711 -34.98 -4.33 -6.63
CA THR A 711 -36.09 -5.23 -6.27
C THR A 711 -35.66 -6.35 -5.31
N LEU A 712 -34.36 -6.63 -5.18
CA LEU A 712 -33.79 -7.52 -4.16
C LEU A 712 -33.42 -6.79 -2.86
N GLY A 713 -33.76 -5.50 -2.73
CA GLY A 713 -33.38 -4.68 -1.56
C GLY A 713 -31.90 -4.30 -1.55
N ILE A 714 -31.24 -4.25 -2.70
CA ILE A 714 -29.82 -3.89 -2.79
C ILE A 714 -29.68 -2.39 -3.00
N ASP A 715 -29.15 -1.72 -1.96
CA ASP A 715 -28.74 -0.32 -2.02
C ASP A 715 -27.24 -0.22 -2.34
N PHE A 716 -26.93 0.26 -3.54
CA PHE A 716 -25.55 0.51 -3.95
C PHE A 716 -25.01 1.80 -3.30
N VAL A 717 -23.82 1.75 -2.69
CA VAL A 717 -23.20 2.87 -1.96
C VAL A 717 -21.95 3.34 -2.71
N PRO A 718 -21.90 4.55 -3.29
CA PRO A 718 -20.83 4.99 -4.20
C PRO A 718 -19.39 4.79 -3.69
N PHE A 719 -18.47 4.52 -4.62
CA PHE A 719 -17.07 4.17 -4.37
C PHE A 719 -16.31 5.16 -3.46
N GLU A 720 -16.54 6.46 -3.62
CA GLU A 720 -15.91 7.54 -2.83
C GLU A 720 -16.32 7.56 -1.34
N GLN A 721 -17.40 6.86 -1.00
CA GLN A 721 -18.00 6.84 0.33
C GLN A 721 -17.67 5.57 1.11
N ASN A 722 -17.06 4.56 0.45
CA ASN A 722 -16.47 3.36 1.04
C ASN A 722 -15.03 3.61 1.53
N ASP A 723 -14.78 4.70 2.27
CA ASP A 723 -13.51 4.87 2.98
C ASP A 723 -13.60 4.15 4.34
N PRO A 724 -13.06 2.93 4.51
CA PRO A 724 -13.04 2.25 5.81
C PRO A 724 -12.31 3.05 6.90
N LYS A 725 -11.49 4.06 6.55
CA LYS A 725 -10.91 4.99 7.54
C LYS A 725 -11.98 5.92 8.13
N LYS A 726 -13.05 6.26 7.41
CA LYS A 726 -14.10 7.19 7.90
C LYS A 726 -15.12 6.55 8.84
N THR A 727 -15.50 5.30 8.63
CA THR A 727 -16.56 4.66 9.45
C THR A 727 -16.10 3.39 10.17
N GLY A 728 -14.94 2.81 9.82
CA GLY A 728 -14.44 1.59 10.43
C GLY A 728 -14.22 1.70 11.94
N HIS A 729 -13.81 2.88 12.42
CA HIS A 729 -13.66 3.13 13.86
C HIS A 729 -14.99 3.17 14.62
N LEU A 730 -16.10 3.50 13.96
CA LEU A 730 -17.44 3.47 14.55
C LEU A 730 -17.98 2.03 14.63
N LEU A 731 -17.75 1.25 13.57
CA LEU A 731 -18.14 -0.16 13.51
C LEU A 731 -17.33 -1.05 14.47
N ALA A 732 -16.16 -0.59 14.90
CA ALA A 732 -15.30 -1.26 15.88
C ALA A 732 -15.73 -1.00 17.35
N LEU A 733 -16.71 -0.12 17.60
CA LEU A 733 -17.18 0.16 18.96
C LEU A 733 -18.01 -1.00 19.51
N ASP A 734 -17.95 -1.19 20.83
CA ASP A 734 -18.68 -2.25 21.52
C ASP A 734 -20.20 -2.11 21.34
N GLY A 735 -20.82 -3.16 20.78
CA GLY A 735 -22.24 -3.20 20.48
C GLY A 735 -22.66 -2.38 19.25
N ALA A 736 -21.72 -1.89 18.43
CA ALA A 736 -22.04 -1.20 17.18
C ALA A 736 -22.78 -2.10 16.20
N LYS A 737 -22.40 -3.39 16.10
CA LYS A 737 -23.07 -4.35 15.20
C LYS A 737 -24.59 -4.46 15.43
N GLU A 738 -25.02 -4.31 16.68
CA GLU A 738 -26.42 -4.49 17.08
C GLU A 738 -27.20 -3.17 17.18
N ARG A 739 -26.50 -2.06 17.43
CA ARG A 739 -27.13 -0.78 17.82
C ARG A 739 -26.79 0.41 16.92
N LEU A 740 -25.80 0.28 16.04
CA LEU A 740 -25.38 1.35 15.14
C LEU A 740 -25.92 1.11 13.73
N HIS A 741 -26.79 2.01 13.29
CA HIS A 741 -27.25 2.07 11.92
C HIS A 741 -26.62 3.30 11.25
N LEU A 742 -25.95 3.08 10.12
CA LEU A 742 -25.30 4.15 9.37
C LEU A 742 -26.19 4.51 8.17
N PHE A 743 -26.56 5.78 8.08
CA PHE A 743 -27.33 6.34 6.97
C PHE A 743 -26.46 7.30 6.18
N LYS A 744 -26.66 7.31 4.86
CA LYS A 744 -26.11 8.36 4.01
C LYS A 744 -27.01 9.59 4.11
N ALA A 745 -26.42 10.74 4.42
CA ALA A 745 -27.11 12.02 4.43
C ALA A 745 -26.17 13.12 3.95
N ASP A 746 -26.73 14.12 3.27
CA ASP A 746 -26.02 15.31 2.82
C ASP A 746 -26.63 16.55 3.49
N LEU A 747 -25.80 17.34 4.17
CA LEU A 747 -26.22 18.57 4.86
C LEU A 747 -26.93 19.56 3.93
N LEU A 748 -26.60 19.58 2.65
CA LEU A 748 -27.16 20.53 1.69
C LEU A 748 -28.41 20.01 0.98
N GLU A 749 -28.67 18.71 1.03
CA GLU A 749 -29.83 18.09 0.38
C GLU A 749 -31.02 18.00 1.35
N ALA A 750 -32.13 18.65 0.99
CA ALA A 750 -33.34 18.62 1.80
C ALA A 750 -33.94 17.20 1.81
N GLY A 751 -34.29 16.69 2.99
CA GLY A 751 -34.88 15.35 3.16
C GLY A 751 -33.85 14.21 3.27
N SER A 752 -32.56 14.47 3.08
CA SER A 752 -31.51 13.44 3.18
C SER A 752 -31.38 12.82 4.58
N PHE A 753 -31.89 13.51 5.61
CA PHE A 753 -31.89 13.04 7.00
C PHE A 753 -33.19 12.34 7.41
N ASP A 754 -34.24 12.36 6.56
CA ASP A 754 -35.57 11.88 6.94
C ASP A 754 -35.52 10.40 7.35
N ALA A 755 -34.82 9.55 6.59
CA ALA A 755 -34.67 8.13 6.90
C ALA A 755 -33.85 7.86 8.17
N ALA A 756 -32.86 8.71 8.47
CA ALA A 756 -32.02 8.55 9.66
C ALA A 756 -32.73 8.99 10.95
N ILE A 757 -33.71 9.89 10.83
CA ILE A 757 -34.43 10.48 11.97
C ILE A 757 -35.75 9.75 12.22
N ASP A 758 -36.30 9.05 11.24
CA ASP A 758 -37.54 8.28 11.41
C ASP A 758 -37.43 7.28 12.57
N GLY A 759 -38.45 7.27 13.43
CA GLY A 759 -38.46 6.44 14.64
C GLY A 759 -37.52 6.88 15.78
N CYS A 760 -36.69 7.91 15.61
CA CYS A 760 -35.79 8.39 16.67
C CYS A 760 -36.55 9.20 17.73
N GLU A 761 -36.26 8.95 19.01
CA GLU A 761 -36.79 9.77 20.11
C GLU A 761 -35.99 11.06 20.35
N GLY A 762 -34.72 11.07 19.94
CA GLY A 762 -33.80 12.19 20.13
C GLY A 762 -32.82 12.30 18.99
N VAL A 763 -32.44 13.53 18.65
CA VAL A 763 -31.46 13.80 17.59
C VAL A 763 -30.30 14.61 18.14
N PHE A 764 -29.08 14.09 17.97
CA PHE A 764 -27.84 14.78 18.32
C PHE A 764 -27.20 15.35 17.03
N HIS A 765 -27.41 16.63 16.77
CA HIS A 765 -26.84 17.28 15.60
C HIS A 765 -25.44 17.83 15.91
N THR A 766 -24.40 17.07 15.54
CA THR A 766 -22.98 17.41 15.77
C THR A 766 -22.25 17.87 14.51
N ALA A 767 -22.90 17.78 13.34
CA ALA A 767 -22.28 18.02 12.05
C ALA A 767 -22.26 19.52 11.69
N SER A 768 -21.13 20.00 11.18
CA SER A 768 -20.99 21.34 10.63
C SER A 768 -19.84 21.35 9.64
N PRO A 769 -19.98 22.02 8.48
CA PRO A 769 -18.84 22.24 7.60
C PRO A 769 -17.74 22.99 8.35
N PHE A 770 -16.50 22.54 8.19
CA PHE A 770 -15.32 23.27 8.63
C PHE A 770 -14.28 23.17 7.51
N PHE A 771 -14.11 24.25 6.75
CA PHE A 771 -13.10 24.38 5.71
C PHE A 771 -11.92 25.20 6.22
N TYR A 772 -10.72 24.64 6.12
CA TYR A 772 -9.48 25.34 6.44
C TYR A 772 -9.03 26.18 5.23
N ARG A 773 -9.08 27.52 5.35
CA ARG A 773 -8.36 28.44 4.45
C ARG A 773 -7.40 29.28 5.29
N ALA A 774 -6.15 29.38 4.84
CA ALA A 774 -5.05 30.16 5.46
C ALA A 774 -5.30 31.68 5.58
N ALA A 775 -6.53 32.14 5.32
CA ALA A 775 -6.91 33.55 5.22
C ALA A 775 -7.71 34.10 6.41
N ASP A 776 -8.17 33.26 7.37
CA ASP A 776 -8.84 33.75 8.58
C ASP A 776 -7.81 34.43 9.51
N PRO A 777 -7.95 35.73 9.83
CA PRO A 777 -7.01 36.48 10.67
C PRO A 777 -6.79 35.85 12.05
N GLN A 778 -7.78 35.17 12.62
CA GLN A 778 -7.67 34.50 13.92
C GLN A 778 -6.67 33.35 13.90
N TRP A 779 -6.38 32.80 12.71
CA TRP A 779 -5.60 31.57 12.52
C TRP A 779 -4.33 31.77 11.70
N LYS A 780 -3.95 33.03 11.39
CA LYS A 780 -2.72 33.35 10.65
C LYS A 780 -1.43 32.82 11.31
N GLY A 781 -1.42 32.64 12.64
CA GLY A 781 -0.30 32.02 13.36
C GLY A 781 -0.18 30.50 13.16
N PHE A 782 -1.26 29.82 12.75
CA PHE A 782 -1.28 28.38 12.46
C PHE A 782 -0.94 28.08 10.98
N ALA A 783 -1.03 29.09 10.10
CA ALA A 783 -0.86 28.94 8.66
C ALA A 783 0.58 28.63 8.20
N LEU A 784 1.60 28.81 9.05
CA LEU A 784 3.00 28.58 8.68
C LEU A 784 3.44 27.10 8.76
N GLY A 785 2.64 26.23 9.39
CA GLY A 785 2.88 24.77 9.46
C GLY A 785 2.01 23.92 8.53
N TYR A 786 1.00 24.51 7.88
CA TYR A 786 -0.08 23.78 7.20
C TYR A 786 -0.15 23.99 5.68
N SER A 787 0.81 24.70 5.08
CA SER A 787 0.78 25.12 3.67
C SER A 787 1.18 24.06 2.64
N ILE A 788 1.26 22.76 2.99
CA ILE A 788 1.59 21.67 2.05
C ILE A 788 0.44 20.69 1.78
N MET A 789 -0.69 20.74 2.48
CA MET A 789 -1.67 19.61 2.44
C MET A 789 -3.08 19.90 1.92
N HIS A 790 -3.41 21.12 1.47
CA HIS A 790 -4.69 21.37 0.78
C HIS A 790 -4.57 22.39 -0.34
N ARG A 791 -4.44 21.90 -1.58
CA ARG A 791 -4.89 22.60 -2.78
C ARG A 791 -6.19 21.91 -3.22
N LEU A 792 -7.34 22.50 -2.89
CA LEU A 792 -8.62 22.08 -3.46
C LEU A 792 -8.69 22.56 -4.91
N GLU A 793 -9.08 21.67 -5.81
CA GLU A 793 -9.29 21.95 -7.23
C GLU A 793 -10.50 22.88 -7.45
N PRO A 794 -10.42 23.78 -8.44
CA PRO A 794 -11.57 24.51 -8.95
C PRO A 794 -12.23 23.75 -10.10
N HIS A 795 -13.51 23.40 -9.95
CA HIS A 795 -14.38 23.08 -11.09
C HIS A 795 -15.53 24.09 -11.17
N TRP A 796 -15.34 25.11 -12.00
CA TRP A 796 -16.43 25.80 -12.70
C TRP A 796 -16.04 25.85 -14.19
N ASN A 797 -16.76 25.10 -15.02
CA ASN A 797 -16.63 25.14 -16.48
C ASN A 797 -17.67 26.09 -17.07
N SER A 798 -17.25 27.28 -17.53
CA SER A 798 -17.64 27.81 -18.85
C SER A 798 -16.92 29.12 -19.21
N PRO A 799 -16.79 29.43 -20.52
CA PRO A 799 -15.64 30.15 -21.08
C PRO A 799 -15.92 31.65 -21.30
N VAL A 800 -14.85 32.47 -21.27
CA VAL A 800 -14.78 33.68 -22.09
C VAL A 800 -13.41 33.73 -22.76
N ILE A 801 -13.40 33.39 -24.05
CA ILE A 801 -12.31 33.68 -24.98
C ILE A 801 -12.34 35.18 -25.28
N GLY A 802 -11.16 35.80 -25.27
CA GLY A 802 -10.94 37.13 -25.85
C GLY A 802 -9.47 37.34 -26.17
N MET A 803 -9.04 36.95 -27.37
CA MET A 803 -7.78 37.42 -27.95
C MET A 803 -8.00 38.75 -28.67
N VAL A 804 -7.15 39.76 -28.42
CA VAL A 804 -6.72 40.76 -29.41
C VAL A 804 -5.24 41.13 -29.12
N PRO A 805 -4.38 41.25 -30.14
CA PRO A 805 -2.93 41.43 -29.99
C PRO A 805 -2.53 42.91 -29.96
N ASP A 806 -1.46 43.25 -29.24
CA ASP A 806 -0.33 44.05 -29.77
C ASP A 806 0.62 44.49 -28.66
N SER A 807 1.92 44.47 -29.01
CA SER A 807 3.06 45.11 -28.33
C SER A 807 3.52 44.55 -26.97
N GLY A 808 4.64 43.82 -27.02
CA GLY A 808 5.80 44.01 -26.14
C GLY A 808 5.63 43.78 -24.64
N SER A 809 6.33 42.75 -24.15
CA SER A 809 6.58 42.37 -22.74
C SER A 809 5.50 41.51 -22.06
N ILE A 810 5.82 40.22 -21.89
CA ILE A 810 5.13 39.35 -20.92
C ILE A 810 5.93 39.44 -19.62
N ASN A 811 5.46 40.29 -18.70
CA ASN A 811 5.76 40.17 -17.28
C ASN A 811 4.89 39.04 -16.73
N ILE A 812 5.49 37.99 -16.16
CA ILE A 812 4.77 37.08 -15.27
C ILE A 812 4.64 37.81 -13.93
N SER A 813 3.65 38.70 -13.83
CA SER A 813 3.10 39.07 -12.53
C SER A 813 2.28 37.88 -12.05
N VAL A 814 2.74 37.22 -11.00
CA VAL A 814 1.86 36.42 -10.14
C VAL A 814 0.83 37.41 -9.61
N VAL A 815 -0.34 37.47 -10.25
CA VAL A 815 -1.51 38.10 -9.67
C VAL A 815 -1.90 37.19 -8.51
N PRO A 816 -1.80 37.61 -7.23
CA PRO A 816 -2.46 36.87 -6.18
C PRO A 816 -3.93 36.84 -6.58
N ALA A 817 -4.53 35.64 -6.66
CA ALA A 817 -5.97 35.55 -6.88
C ALA A 817 -6.65 36.52 -5.91
N GLU A 818 -7.30 37.55 -6.44
CA GLU A 818 -7.91 38.58 -5.62
C GLU A 818 -8.90 37.91 -4.67
N PHE A 819 -8.71 38.15 -3.38
CA PHE A 819 -9.60 37.69 -2.32
C PHE A 819 -11.01 38.19 -2.62
N GLN A 820 -11.91 37.29 -3.02
CA GLN A 820 -13.35 37.57 -3.08
C GLN A 820 -13.96 37.27 -1.71
N PRO A 821 -14.36 38.29 -0.92
CA PRO A 821 -14.98 38.10 0.39
C PRO A 821 -16.24 37.22 0.31
N ASP A 822 -16.96 37.30 -0.81
CA ASP A 822 -18.24 36.64 -1.05
C ASP A 822 -18.12 35.10 -1.12
N ALA A 823 -16.95 34.57 -1.52
CA ALA A 823 -16.73 33.12 -1.63
C ALA A 823 -16.61 32.42 -0.27
N CYS A 824 -16.02 33.06 0.74
CA CYS A 824 -15.91 32.48 2.09
C CYS A 824 -17.26 32.46 2.83
N GLU A 825 -18.14 33.43 2.55
CA GLU A 825 -19.50 33.46 3.07
C GLU A 825 -20.33 32.28 2.52
N ALA A 826 -20.26 32.02 1.21
CA ALA A 826 -20.95 30.89 0.57
C ALA A 826 -20.42 29.50 0.98
N GLU A 827 -19.14 29.35 1.32
CA GLU A 827 -18.52 28.04 1.60
C GLU A 827 -18.64 27.58 3.07
N LEU A 828 -18.76 28.51 4.03
CA LEU A 828 -18.79 28.18 5.47
C LEU A 828 -20.14 28.48 6.14
N ILE A 829 -20.77 29.59 5.79
CA ILE A 829 -22.00 30.03 6.46
C ILE A 829 -23.18 29.24 5.90
N ASP A 830 -23.30 29.17 4.59
CA ASP A 830 -24.39 28.51 3.90
C ASP A 830 -24.55 27.03 4.27
N PRO A 831 -23.50 26.18 4.27
CA PRO A 831 -23.69 24.77 4.61
C PRO A 831 -23.90 24.56 6.12
N ALA A 832 -23.39 25.44 6.99
CA ALA A 832 -23.66 25.37 8.43
C ALA A 832 -25.12 25.72 8.73
N LEU A 833 -25.62 26.79 8.10
CA LEU A 833 -26.99 27.26 8.23
C LEU A 833 -27.98 26.27 7.62
N LYS A 834 -27.81 25.95 6.33
CA LYS A 834 -28.70 25.05 5.58
C LYS A 834 -28.66 23.63 6.17
N GLY A 835 -27.48 23.13 6.52
CA GLY A 835 -27.33 21.84 7.21
C GLY A 835 -28.12 21.76 8.50
N THR A 836 -27.97 22.76 9.36
CA THR A 836 -28.72 22.83 10.62
C THR A 836 -30.23 22.86 10.39
N LEU A 837 -30.68 23.69 9.43
CA LEU A 837 -32.11 23.82 9.11
C LEU A 837 -32.69 22.57 8.44
N ASN A 838 -31.92 21.86 7.61
CA ASN A 838 -32.34 20.62 6.98
C ASN A 838 -32.55 19.50 8.02
N VAL A 839 -31.62 19.37 8.98
CA VAL A 839 -31.76 18.41 10.08
C VAL A 839 -32.95 18.75 10.96
N LEU A 840 -33.12 20.03 11.35
CA LEU A 840 -34.29 20.45 12.13
C LEU A 840 -35.60 20.30 11.35
N GLY A 841 -35.57 20.51 10.03
CA GLY A 841 -36.70 20.28 9.14
C GLY A 841 -37.13 18.82 9.12
N ALA A 842 -36.17 17.89 9.07
CA ALA A 842 -36.45 16.46 9.19
C ALA A 842 -36.99 16.10 10.58
N CYS A 843 -36.42 16.67 11.65
CA CYS A 843 -36.94 16.51 13.02
C CYS A 843 -38.38 17.01 13.15
N ALA A 844 -38.73 18.13 12.52
CA ALA A 844 -40.08 18.69 12.57
C ALA A 844 -41.12 17.81 11.86
N LYS A 845 -40.71 16.99 10.88
CA LYS A 845 -41.59 16.03 10.20
C LYS A 845 -41.79 14.76 11.01
N ALA A 846 -40.79 14.36 11.79
CA ALA A 846 -40.81 13.13 12.57
C ALA A 846 -41.60 13.31 13.87
N SER A 847 -42.74 12.63 13.99
CA SER A 847 -43.58 12.69 15.19
C SER A 847 -42.96 11.99 16.42
N SER A 848 -41.92 11.18 16.23
CA SER A 848 -41.22 10.46 17.28
C SER A 848 -40.21 11.31 18.05
N VAL A 849 -39.69 12.40 17.45
CA VAL A 849 -38.59 13.19 18.02
C VAL A 849 -39.12 14.05 19.16
N LYS A 850 -38.62 13.80 20.38
CA LYS A 850 -39.00 14.52 21.59
C LYS A 850 -38.10 15.73 21.84
N ARG A 851 -36.79 15.60 21.54
CA ARG A 851 -35.78 16.64 21.80
C ARG A 851 -34.63 16.57 20.81
N VAL A 852 -34.13 17.74 20.43
CA VAL A 852 -32.92 17.89 19.62
C VAL A 852 -31.81 18.49 20.48
N VAL A 853 -30.64 17.85 20.49
CA VAL A 853 -29.42 18.37 21.11
C VAL A 853 -28.47 18.82 19.99
N LEU A 854 -28.23 20.12 19.89
CA LEU A 854 -27.40 20.74 18.87
C LEU A 854 -26.00 21.06 19.41
N THR A 855 -24.95 20.59 18.74
CA THR A 855 -23.57 21.00 19.01
C THR A 855 -23.25 22.31 18.29
N SER A 856 -23.21 23.39 19.05
CA SER A 856 -22.69 24.68 18.60
C SER A 856 -21.21 24.82 18.99
N SER A 857 -20.76 26.00 19.38
CA SER A 857 -19.41 26.27 19.85
C SER A 857 -19.43 27.43 20.84
N VAL A 858 -18.47 27.46 21.75
CA VAL A 858 -18.22 28.66 22.58
C VAL A 858 -17.91 29.90 21.70
N ALA A 859 -17.48 29.69 20.45
CA ALA A 859 -17.34 30.75 19.45
C ALA A 859 -18.65 31.50 19.18
N ALA A 860 -19.82 30.87 19.31
CA ALA A 860 -21.13 31.53 19.19
C ALA A 860 -21.55 32.30 20.46
N VAL A 861 -20.73 32.26 21.52
CA VAL A 861 -21.01 32.87 22.82
C VAL A 861 -20.11 34.09 23.08
N ILE A 862 -18.78 33.93 22.89
CA ILE A 862 -17.79 34.82 23.51
C ILE A 862 -17.27 35.99 22.65
N ILE A 863 -17.55 36.00 21.35
CA ILE A 863 -16.94 36.93 20.40
C ILE A 863 -17.86 38.12 20.16
N SER A 864 -17.62 39.18 20.91
CA SER A 864 -18.33 40.45 20.78
C SER A 864 -17.37 41.62 21.02
N ARG A 865 -17.89 42.84 20.84
CA ARG A 865 -17.19 44.09 21.17
C ARG A 865 -16.98 44.29 22.68
N ARG A 866 -17.52 43.40 23.53
CA ARG A 866 -17.36 43.49 24.99
C ARG A 866 -15.91 43.15 25.37
N PRO A 867 -15.24 43.99 26.17
CA PRO A 867 -13.89 43.70 26.64
C PRO A 867 -13.90 42.43 27.51
N LYS A 868 -12.92 41.56 27.28
CA LYS A 868 -12.68 40.34 28.07
C LYS A 868 -11.50 40.61 29.00
N THR A 869 -11.80 40.92 30.26
CA THR A 869 -10.81 41.06 31.33
C THR A 869 -10.95 39.86 32.30
N PRO A 870 -9.95 39.61 33.17
CA PRO A 870 -10.01 38.49 34.13
C PRO A 870 -11.23 38.49 35.07
N ASP A 871 -11.83 39.66 35.31
CA ASP A 871 -13.01 39.84 36.16
C ASP A 871 -14.34 39.54 35.43
N VAL A 872 -14.31 39.38 34.11
CA VAL A 872 -15.51 39.06 33.32
C VAL A 872 -15.78 37.57 33.36
N VAL A 873 -16.98 37.22 33.83
CA VAL A 873 -17.53 35.85 33.76
C VAL A 873 -18.50 35.79 32.58
N VAL A 874 -18.17 34.98 31.59
CA VAL A 874 -19.03 34.67 30.44
C VAL A 874 -19.93 33.50 30.82
N ASP A 875 -21.21 33.58 30.47
CA ASP A 875 -22.19 32.52 30.69
C ASP A 875 -23.06 32.33 29.44
N GLU A 876 -24.06 31.47 29.54
CA GLU A 876 -24.91 31.08 28.42
C GLU A 876 -25.85 32.19 27.91
N THR A 877 -25.95 33.32 28.64
CA THR A 877 -26.71 34.50 28.20
C THR A 877 -25.99 35.31 27.14
N TRP A 878 -24.68 35.10 26.98
CA TRP A 878 -23.86 35.81 26.00
C TRP A 878 -24.03 35.24 24.61
N PHE A 879 -24.10 36.09 23.59
CA PHE A 879 -24.12 35.69 22.19
C PHE A 879 -23.08 36.48 21.42
N SER A 880 -22.37 35.83 20.50
CA SER A 880 -21.42 36.51 19.64
C SER A 880 -22.13 37.50 18.72
N ASP A 881 -21.48 38.63 18.43
CA ASP A 881 -22.06 39.70 17.61
C ASP A 881 -21.81 39.41 16.12
N PRO A 882 -22.83 39.03 15.31
CA PRO A 882 -22.65 38.67 13.92
C PRO A 882 -22.08 39.81 13.07
N LYS A 883 -22.40 41.07 13.41
CA LYS A 883 -21.88 42.23 12.71
C LYS A 883 -20.40 42.38 13.00
N PHE A 884 -20.02 42.31 14.28
CA PHE A 884 -18.60 42.37 14.66
C PHE A 884 -17.77 41.23 14.07
N THR A 885 -18.28 40.00 14.08
CA THR A 885 -17.56 38.85 13.51
C THR A 885 -17.42 38.96 11.99
N ARG A 886 -18.43 39.52 11.30
CA ARG A 886 -18.37 39.83 9.86
C ARG A 886 -17.34 40.93 9.58
N ASP A 887 -17.39 42.03 10.32
CA ASP A 887 -16.46 43.16 10.20
C ASP A 887 -15.00 42.71 10.39
N MET A 888 -14.77 41.81 11.34
CA MET A 888 -13.45 41.23 11.65
C MET A 888 -13.06 40.04 10.75
N LYS A 889 -13.93 39.63 9.81
CA LYS A 889 -13.74 38.46 8.92
C LYS A 889 -13.50 37.14 9.66
N LEU A 890 -14.13 36.97 10.81
CA LEU A 890 -14.11 35.74 11.63
C LEU A 890 -15.19 34.78 11.15
N TRP A 891 -14.97 34.16 9.99
CA TRP A 891 -16.02 33.43 9.26
C TRP A 891 -16.56 32.20 9.99
N TYR A 892 -15.70 31.44 10.67
CA TYR A 892 -16.14 30.31 11.49
C TYR A 892 -17.02 30.76 12.66
N VAL A 893 -16.63 31.84 13.32
CA VAL A 893 -17.40 32.41 14.43
C VAL A 893 -18.76 32.87 13.92
N LEU A 894 -18.77 33.56 12.78
CA LEU A 894 -19.99 34.02 12.14
C LEU A 894 -20.91 32.86 11.74
N SER A 895 -20.38 31.78 11.13
CA SER A 895 -21.18 30.62 10.72
C SER A 895 -21.82 29.91 11.92
N LYS A 896 -21.07 29.67 13.01
CA LYS A 896 -21.61 29.07 14.24
C LYS A 896 -22.65 29.95 14.91
N THR A 897 -22.41 31.27 14.93
CA THR A 897 -23.33 32.25 15.50
C THR A 897 -24.66 32.28 14.74
N LEU A 898 -24.61 32.33 13.40
CA LEU A 898 -25.81 32.37 12.56
C LEU A 898 -26.55 31.03 12.55
N ALA A 899 -25.84 29.90 12.51
CA ALA A 899 -26.45 28.57 12.56
C ALA A 899 -27.20 28.34 13.89
N GLU A 900 -26.60 28.70 15.03
CA GLU A 900 -27.26 28.56 16.33
C GLU A 900 -28.47 29.51 16.46
N ASP A 901 -28.36 30.76 16.01
CA ASP A 901 -29.50 31.70 16.02
C ASP A 901 -30.67 31.22 15.14
N ALA A 902 -30.37 30.71 13.93
CA ALA A 902 -31.36 30.15 13.04
C ALA A 902 -32.01 28.88 13.61
N ALA A 903 -31.23 28.00 14.26
CA ALA A 903 -31.76 26.83 14.94
C ALA A 903 -32.75 27.21 16.03
N TRP A 904 -32.41 28.18 16.89
CA TRP A 904 -33.30 28.66 17.94
C TRP A 904 -34.57 29.32 17.38
N LYS A 905 -34.47 30.08 16.29
CA LYS A 905 -35.64 30.65 15.61
C LYS A 905 -36.55 29.56 15.04
N PHE A 906 -35.98 28.60 14.33
CA PHE A 906 -36.71 27.49 13.72
C PHE A 906 -37.38 26.60 14.78
N ALA A 907 -36.65 26.26 15.85
CA ALA A 907 -37.18 25.45 16.94
C ALA A 907 -38.37 26.13 17.64
N ARG A 908 -38.30 27.44 17.89
CA ARG A 908 -39.45 28.20 18.42
C ARG A 908 -40.64 28.21 17.47
N GLU A 909 -40.40 28.33 16.17
CA GLU A 909 -41.47 28.35 15.16
C GLU A 909 -42.16 26.99 15.04
N LYS A 910 -41.40 25.89 15.07
CA LYS A 910 -41.91 24.53 14.91
C LYS A 910 -42.24 23.81 16.23
N GLY A 911 -42.02 24.46 17.37
CA GLY A 911 -42.26 23.87 18.69
C GLY A 911 -41.31 22.72 19.04
N ILE A 912 -40.08 22.73 18.52
CA ILE A 912 -39.06 21.71 18.82
C ILE A 912 -38.41 22.03 20.17
N ASP A 913 -38.33 21.03 21.06
CA ASP A 913 -37.51 21.12 22.28
C ASP A 913 -36.03 21.04 21.90
N LEU A 914 -35.34 22.19 21.93
CA LEU A 914 -33.95 22.33 21.53
C LEU A 914 -33.07 22.61 22.74
N VAL A 915 -31.96 21.90 22.85
CA VAL A 915 -30.86 22.20 23.77
C VAL A 915 -29.58 22.39 22.96
N THR A 916 -28.80 23.44 23.25
CA THR A 916 -27.51 23.67 22.59
C THR A 916 -26.35 23.41 23.53
N ILE A 917 -25.34 22.70 23.03
CA ILE A 917 -24.08 22.45 23.70
C ILE A 917 -23.01 23.29 23.02
N ASN A 918 -22.33 24.17 23.78
CA ASN A 918 -21.31 25.10 23.29
C ASN A 918 -19.94 24.71 23.84
N PRO A 919 -19.26 23.71 23.25
CA PRO A 919 -17.92 23.31 23.69
C PRO A 919 -16.86 24.33 23.26
N ALA A 920 -15.80 24.44 24.08
CA ALA A 920 -14.55 25.09 23.68
C ALA A 920 -13.64 24.13 22.89
N LEU A 921 -12.32 24.36 22.83
CA LEU A 921 -11.41 23.43 22.14
C LEU A 921 -11.47 22.05 22.81
N VAL A 922 -11.90 21.06 22.03
CA VAL A 922 -12.13 19.70 22.51
C VAL A 922 -10.84 18.88 22.39
N VAL A 923 -10.28 18.51 23.53
CA VAL A 923 -9.07 17.68 23.67
C VAL A 923 -9.41 16.38 24.38
N GLY A 924 -8.54 15.38 24.33
CA GLY A 924 -8.75 14.04 24.90
C GLY A 924 -8.46 12.93 23.87
N PRO A 925 -8.84 11.68 24.18
CA PRO A 925 -8.53 10.55 23.30
C PRO A 925 -9.29 10.64 21.97
N LEU A 926 -8.59 10.36 20.86
CA LEU A 926 -9.17 10.32 19.53
C LEU A 926 -9.75 8.93 19.29
N LEU A 927 -11.03 8.81 18.91
CA LEU A 927 -11.58 7.52 18.47
C LEU A 927 -11.40 7.35 16.96
N GLN A 928 -11.59 8.42 16.21
CA GLN A 928 -11.36 8.46 14.78
C GLN A 928 -9.85 8.35 14.42
N PRO A 929 -9.51 7.85 13.22
CA PRO A 929 -8.11 7.76 12.78
C PRO A 929 -7.57 9.08 12.23
N THR A 930 -8.42 10.10 12.04
CA THR A 930 -8.06 11.40 11.50
C THR A 930 -7.86 12.45 12.60
N LEU A 931 -6.88 13.33 12.40
CA LEU A 931 -6.60 14.42 13.32
C LEU A 931 -7.68 15.50 13.21
N ASN A 932 -8.18 15.99 14.36
CA ASN A 932 -9.07 17.16 14.41
C ASN A 932 -8.29 18.42 14.77
N THR A 933 -8.88 19.60 14.55
CA THR A 933 -8.20 20.90 14.72
C THR A 933 -7.67 21.14 16.14
N SER A 934 -8.42 20.74 17.16
CA SER A 934 -8.02 20.94 18.56
C SER A 934 -6.90 19.99 19.00
N ALA A 935 -6.90 18.73 18.54
CA ALA A 935 -5.78 17.81 18.74
C ALA A 935 -4.54 18.22 17.93
N ALA A 936 -4.72 18.80 16.74
CA ALA A 936 -3.62 19.34 15.94
C ALA A 936 -2.88 20.47 16.69
N ALA A 937 -3.59 21.34 17.40
CA ALA A 937 -2.97 22.38 18.21
C ALA A 937 -2.04 21.83 19.31
N ILE A 938 -2.34 20.65 19.88
CA ILE A 938 -1.45 19.98 20.83
C ILE A 938 -0.31 19.27 20.10
N LEU A 939 -0.60 18.60 18.98
CA LEU A 939 0.39 17.91 18.15
C LEU A 939 1.50 18.88 17.69
N ASP A 940 1.13 20.07 17.20
CA ASP A 940 2.08 21.07 16.74
C ASP A 940 3.09 21.45 17.83
N ILE A 941 2.62 21.59 19.08
CA ILE A 941 3.45 21.94 20.23
C ILE A 941 4.41 20.80 20.59
N VAL A 942 3.93 19.55 20.59
CA VAL A 942 4.75 18.38 20.97
C VAL A 942 5.66 17.88 19.84
N ASN A 943 5.39 18.29 18.60
CA ASN A 943 6.13 17.87 17.40
C ASN A 943 7.20 18.92 16.98
N GLY A 944 7.80 19.60 17.96
CA GLY A 944 8.98 20.45 17.74
C GLY A 944 8.70 21.87 17.24
N ALA A 945 7.53 22.43 17.51
CA ALA A 945 7.29 23.86 17.26
C ALA A 945 8.31 24.73 18.00
N LYS A 946 8.83 25.77 17.31
CA LYS A 946 9.78 26.72 17.89
C LYS A 946 9.12 27.74 18.82
N THR A 947 7.87 28.08 18.54
CA THR A 947 7.07 29.07 19.26
C THR A 947 5.64 28.58 19.47
N TYR A 948 4.98 29.04 20.53
CA TYR A 948 3.54 28.84 20.74
C TYR A 948 2.75 30.14 20.53
N PRO A 949 1.45 30.09 20.14
CA PRO A 949 0.67 31.30 19.86
C PRO A 949 0.46 32.19 21.09
N ASN A 950 0.50 33.53 20.93
CA ASN A 950 0.01 34.47 21.94
C ASN A 950 -1.53 34.51 21.94
N SER A 951 -2.16 33.47 22.46
CA SER A 951 -3.61 33.34 22.44
C SER A 951 -4.14 32.60 23.66
N THR A 952 -5.32 33.02 24.11
CA THR A 952 -6.05 32.42 25.21
C THR A 952 -7.27 31.69 24.68
N MET A 953 -7.38 30.41 25.02
CA MET A 953 -8.43 29.52 24.55
C MET A 953 -9.11 28.81 25.71
N GLY A 954 -10.40 28.51 25.55
CA GLY A 954 -11.10 27.57 26.41
C GLY A 954 -10.77 26.13 26.02
N TRP A 955 -10.62 25.25 26.99
CA TRP A 955 -10.31 23.84 26.81
C TRP A 955 -11.33 22.95 27.54
N ILE A 956 -11.66 21.82 26.94
CA ILE A 956 -12.61 20.84 27.49
C ILE A 956 -12.25 19.42 27.03
N ASN A 957 -12.46 18.43 27.90
CA ASN A 957 -12.26 17.03 27.55
C ASN A 957 -13.41 16.50 26.68
N VAL A 958 -13.12 15.72 25.64
CA VAL A 958 -14.11 15.10 24.75
C VAL A 958 -15.11 14.22 25.48
N LYS A 959 -14.71 13.54 26.57
CA LYS A 959 -15.59 12.71 27.39
C LYS A 959 -16.65 13.56 28.10
N ASP A 960 -16.26 14.70 28.65
CA ASP A 960 -17.21 15.64 29.27
C ASP A 960 -18.22 16.18 28.25
N VAL A 961 -17.74 16.47 27.03
CA VAL A 961 -18.62 16.89 25.93
C VAL A 961 -19.61 15.78 25.58
N ALA A 962 -19.17 14.54 25.42
CA ALA A 962 -20.05 13.41 25.09
C ALA A 962 -21.10 13.17 26.18
N VAL A 963 -20.69 13.17 27.46
CA VAL A 963 -21.60 13.02 28.60
C VAL A 963 -22.61 14.15 28.66
N ALA A 964 -22.19 15.39 28.39
CA ALA A 964 -23.09 16.55 28.37
C ALA A 964 -24.16 16.46 27.27
N HIS A 965 -23.82 15.90 26.10
CA HIS A 965 -24.83 15.65 25.07
C HIS A 965 -25.88 14.66 25.59
N ILE A 966 -25.44 13.50 26.10
CA ILE A 966 -26.34 12.47 26.64
C ILE A 966 -27.22 13.05 27.75
N GLN A 967 -26.63 13.73 28.74
CA GLN A 967 -27.35 14.32 29.87
C GLN A 967 -28.31 15.43 29.44
N ALA A 968 -27.96 16.24 28.43
CA ALA A 968 -28.87 17.25 27.89
C ALA A 968 -30.12 16.62 27.26
N PHE A 969 -30.00 15.41 26.71
CA PHE A 969 -31.14 14.66 26.22
C PHE A 969 -31.94 14.01 27.36
N GLU A 970 -31.25 13.28 28.25
CA GLU A 970 -31.90 12.44 29.27
C GLU A 970 -32.52 13.23 30.43
N ILE A 971 -31.94 14.37 30.81
CA ILE A 971 -32.42 15.16 31.95
C ILE A 971 -33.60 16.02 31.50
N PRO A 972 -34.84 15.79 32.01
CA PRO A 972 -36.01 16.51 31.52
C PRO A 972 -35.93 18.02 31.73
N SER A 973 -35.31 18.46 32.82
CA SER A 973 -35.12 19.89 33.15
C SER A 973 -34.03 20.58 32.33
N ALA A 974 -33.26 19.85 31.52
CA ALA A 974 -32.22 20.44 30.68
C ALA A 974 -32.87 21.38 29.64
N ASN A 975 -32.43 22.63 29.59
CA ASN A 975 -32.98 23.63 28.67
C ASN A 975 -31.96 24.69 28.26
N GLY A 976 -32.21 25.31 27.11
CA GLY A 976 -31.40 26.42 26.62
C GLY A 976 -30.01 25.98 26.16
N ARG A 977 -29.03 26.83 26.42
CA ARG A 977 -27.63 26.67 26.00
C ARG A 977 -26.77 26.20 27.17
N TYR A 978 -25.65 25.52 26.93
CA TYR A 978 -24.69 25.06 27.94
C TYR A 978 -23.25 25.32 27.48
N CYS A 979 -22.49 26.14 28.21
CA CYS A 979 -21.07 26.37 27.93
C CYS A 979 -20.24 25.23 28.54
N LEU A 980 -19.49 24.51 27.72
CA LEU A 980 -18.58 23.46 28.19
C LEU A 980 -17.13 23.92 28.07
N VAL A 981 -16.62 24.46 29.17
CA VAL A 981 -15.25 24.95 29.31
C VAL A 981 -14.72 24.53 30.67
N GLU A 982 -13.70 23.67 30.69
CA GLU A 982 -13.01 23.36 31.94
C GLU A 982 -12.09 24.52 32.33
N ARG A 983 -11.18 24.93 31.46
CA ARG A 983 -10.27 26.04 31.76
C ARG A 983 -10.08 26.93 30.56
N VAL A 984 -10.10 28.23 30.80
CA VAL A 984 -9.61 29.22 29.85
C VAL A 984 -8.14 29.45 30.18
N ALA A 985 -7.26 28.99 29.29
CA ALA A 985 -5.82 28.97 29.50
C ALA A 985 -5.10 29.62 28.31
N HIS A 986 -4.03 30.35 28.61
CA HIS A 986 -3.08 30.81 27.60
C HIS A 986 -2.23 29.61 27.12
N TYR A 987 -1.79 29.61 25.86
CA TYR A 987 -0.95 28.52 25.34
C TYR A 987 0.32 28.27 26.15
N SER A 988 0.88 29.29 26.81
CA SER A 988 2.03 29.11 27.73
C SER A 988 1.72 28.14 28.87
N GLU A 989 0.50 28.16 29.41
CA GLU A 989 0.08 27.23 30.47
C GLU A 989 -0.02 25.81 29.94
N VAL A 990 -0.54 25.62 28.71
CA VAL A 990 -0.57 24.30 28.05
C VAL A 990 0.84 23.76 27.84
N VAL A 991 1.78 24.61 27.41
CA VAL A 991 3.20 24.25 27.28
C VAL A 991 3.82 23.89 28.63
N GLU A 992 3.48 24.61 29.71
CA GLU A 992 3.93 24.26 31.06
C GLU A 992 3.37 22.93 31.56
N ILE A 993 2.09 22.64 31.27
CA ILE A 993 1.46 21.35 31.56
C ILE A 993 2.20 20.24 30.81
N LEU A 994 2.44 20.42 29.50
CA LEU A 994 3.20 19.46 28.68
C LEU A 994 4.62 19.27 29.22
N ARG A 995 5.29 20.33 29.66
CA ARG A 995 6.65 20.26 30.22
C ARG A 995 6.69 19.48 31.53
N LYS A 996 5.66 19.60 32.36
CA LYS A 996 5.53 18.85 33.62
C LYS A 996 5.22 17.38 33.37
N LEU A 997 4.30 17.09 32.43
CA LEU A 997 3.86 15.73 32.11
C LEU A 997 4.90 14.94 31.31
N TYR A 998 5.60 15.61 30.39
CA TYR A 998 6.55 15.01 29.47
C TYR A 998 7.86 15.82 29.39
N PRO A 999 8.72 15.77 30.43
CA PRO A 999 9.95 16.56 30.48
C PRO A 999 10.97 16.24 29.37
N SER A 1000 10.83 15.10 28.69
CA SER A 1000 11.69 14.68 27.58
C SER A 1000 11.32 15.32 26.24
N LEU A 1001 10.12 15.91 26.11
CA LEU A 1001 9.68 16.52 24.85
C LEU A 1001 10.38 17.86 24.62
N GLN A 1002 10.80 18.08 23.37
CA GLN A 1002 11.30 19.38 22.92
C GLN A 1002 10.11 20.32 22.69
N LEU A 1003 9.81 21.15 23.69
CA LEU A 1003 8.68 22.08 23.66
C LEU A 1003 9.14 23.52 23.36
N PRO A 1004 8.30 24.35 22.73
CA PRO A 1004 8.63 25.75 22.45
C PRO A 1004 8.91 26.54 23.74
N GLU A 1005 9.98 27.35 23.72
CA GLU A 1005 10.39 28.19 24.85
C GLU A 1005 9.84 29.61 24.78
N LYS A 1006 9.36 30.05 23.60
CA LYS A 1006 8.97 31.43 23.35
C LYS A 1006 7.57 31.53 22.75
N CYS A 1007 6.89 32.62 23.10
CA CYS A 1007 5.67 33.04 22.44
C CYS A 1007 5.96 33.45 20.98
N SER A 1008 4.94 33.41 20.12
CA SER A 1008 5.04 33.78 18.70
C SER A 1008 5.32 35.26 18.46
N ASP A 1009 5.03 36.11 19.45
CA ASP A 1009 5.29 37.54 19.44
C ASP A 1009 5.78 38.02 20.82
N ASP A 1010 6.43 39.18 20.83
CA ASP A 1010 6.96 39.83 22.05
C ASP A 1010 5.90 40.70 22.76
N GLY A 1011 4.63 40.58 22.38
CA GLY A 1011 3.53 41.32 23.00
C GLY A 1011 3.17 40.80 24.40
N PRO A 1012 2.42 41.58 25.20
CA PRO A 1012 1.88 41.06 26.45
C PRO A 1012 0.97 39.86 26.18
N HIS A 1013 0.98 38.86 27.07
CA HIS A 1013 0.08 37.72 26.95
C HIS A 1013 -1.37 38.20 26.89
N THR A 1014 -2.13 37.63 25.94
CA THR A 1014 -3.56 37.88 25.87
C THR A 1014 -4.23 37.53 27.22
N PRO A 1015 -5.11 38.40 27.75
CA PRO A 1015 -5.68 38.20 29.08
C PRO A 1015 -6.62 37.00 29.12
N VAL A 1016 -6.58 36.28 30.23
CA VAL A 1016 -7.57 35.25 30.57
C VAL A 1016 -8.89 35.88 31.01
N TYR A 1017 -9.97 35.11 30.85
CA TYR A 1017 -11.32 35.45 31.31
C TYR A 1017 -11.98 34.18 31.85
N GLN A 1018 -13.13 34.33 32.52
CA GLN A 1018 -13.82 33.20 33.14
C GLN A 1018 -15.04 32.79 32.34
N VAL A 1019 -15.36 31.50 32.36
CA VAL A 1019 -16.63 30.96 31.85
C VAL A 1019 -17.34 30.28 33.01
N SER A 1020 -18.61 30.61 33.24
CA SER A 1020 -19.42 30.02 34.29
C SER A 1020 -19.59 28.52 34.04
N LYS A 1021 -19.31 27.73 35.08
CA LYS A 1021 -19.51 26.27 35.08
C LYS A 1021 -20.84 25.87 35.72
N GLN A 1022 -21.61 26.82 36.26
CA GLN A 1022 -22.78 26.52 37.11
C GLN A 1022 -23.85 25.74 36.34
N LYS A 1023 -24.18 26.19 35.13
CA LYS A 1023 -25.21 25.56 34.32
C LYS A 1023 -24.76 24.22 33.74
N ALA A 1024 -23.51 24.10 33.30
CA ALA A 1024 -22.95 22.80 32.91
C ALA A 1024 -22.96 21.79 34.07
N LYS A 1025 -22.65 22.22 35.30
CA LYS A 1025 -22.74 21.37 36.50
C LYS A 1025 -24.17 20.94 36.83
N SER A 1026 -25.20 21.71 36.45
CA SER A 1026 -26.59 21.29 36.66
C SER A 1026 -27.01 20.12 35.76
N LEU A 1027 -26.24 19.80 34.71
CA LEU A 1027 -26.39 18.54 33.96
C LEU A 1027 -25.73 17.34 34.66
N GLY A 1028 -24.92 17.57 35.71
CA GLY A 1028 -24.15 16.52 36.37
C GLY A 1028 -22.73 16.35 35.82
N ILE A 1029 -22.21 17.36 35.10
CA ILE A 1029 -20.86 17.32 34.53
C ILE A 1029 -19.79 17.54 35.61
N ASN A 1030 -18.91 16.54 35.72
CA ASN A 1030 -17.72 16.58 36.55
C ASN A 1030 -16.50 16.74 35.66
N PHE A 1031 -16.11 17.99 35.42
CA PHE A 1031 -15.06 18.31 34.47
C PHE A 1031 -13.73 17.60 34.75
N ILE A 1032 -13.20 16.93 33.73
CA ILE A 1032 -11.84 16.38 33.71
C ILE A 1032 -10.86 17.55 33.53
N SER A 1033 -9.88 17.64 34.42
CA SER A 1033 -8.88 18.73 34.41
C SER A 1033 -8.16 18.87 33.06
N LEU A 1034 -7.76 20.09 32.71
CA LEU A 1034 -6.92 20.36 31.55
C LEU A 1034 -5.65 19.50 31.51
N GLU A 1035 -5.01 19.25 32.65
CA GLU A 1035 -3.81 18.42 32.76
C GLU A 1035 -4.06 16.99 32.25
N GLU A 1036 -5.08 16.32 32.78
CA GLU A 1036 -5.46 14.97 32.33
C GLU A 1036 -5.92 14.98 30.87
N SER A 1037 -6.60 16.02 30.43
CA SER A 1037 -7.09 16.15 29.05
C SER A 1037 -5.95 16.27 28.03
N VAL A 1038 -4.92 17.06 28.36
CA VAL A 1038 -3.69 17.17 27.56
C VAL A 1038 -2.93 15.85 27.54
N LYS A 1039 -2.82 15.17 28.70
CA LYS A 1039 -2.19 13.86 28.82
C LYS A 1039 -2.86 12.81 27.91
N GLU A 1040 -4.18 12.65 28.01
CA GLU A 1040 -4.93 11.69 27.18
C GLU A 1040 -4.81 12.02 25.69
N THR A 1041 -4.77 13.30 25.33
CA THR A 1041 -4.55 13.72 23.94
C THR A 1041 -3.18 13.26 23.44
N VAL A 1042 -2.12 13.53 24.21
CA VAL A 1042 -0.75 13.15 23.86
C VAL A 1042 -0.59 11.63 23.76
N GLU A 1043 -1.13 10.88 24.73
CA GLU A 1043 -1.09 9.42 24.71
C GLU A 1043 -1.82 8.86 23.48
N SER A 1044 -3.00 9.38 23.15
CA SER A 1044 -3.74 8.97 21.96
C SER A 1044 -3.02 9.33 20.66
N LEU A 1045 -2.35 10.49 20.60
CA LEU A 1045 -1.52 10.87 19.45
C LEU A 1045 -0.31 9.93 19.27
N LYS A 1046 0.32 9.48 20.37
CA LYS A 1046 1.40 8.49 20.34
C LYS A 1046 0.90 7.12 19.89
N GLU A 1047 -0.18 6.63 20.48
CA GLU A 1047 -0.80 5.33 20.15
C GLU A 1047 -1.16 5.25 18.66
N LYS A 1048 -1.66 6.34 18.08
CA LYS A 1048 -2.03 6.42 16.66
C LYS A 1048 -0.86 6.77 15.74
N GLY A 1049 0.36 6.90 16.26
CA GLY A 1049 1.56 7.12 15.47
C GLY A 1049 1.68 8.53 14.85
N PHE A 1050 1.00 9.54 15.39
CA PHE A 1050 1.13 10.92 14.91
C PHE A 1050 2.46 11.56 15.27
N PHE A 1051 3.14 11.08 16.32
CA PHE A 1051 4.51 11.45 16.65
C PHE A 1051 5.16 10.37 17.55
N SER A 1052 6.49 10.24 17.48
CA SER A 1052 7.21 9.13 18.13
C SER A 1052 7.68 9.39 19.56
N GLY A 1053 7.44 10.60 20.10
CA GLY A 1053 7.73 10.96 21.49
C GLY A 1053 9.21 11.12 21.84
#